data_AF-A0A9J6BBA6-F1
#
_entry.id   AF-A0A9J6BBA6-F1
#
_cell.length_a   1.000
_cell.length_b   1.000
_cell.length_c   1.000
_cell.angle_alpha   90.00
_cell.angle_beta   90.00
_cell.angle_gamma   90.00
#
_symmetry.space_group_name_H-M   'P 1'
#
loop_
_entity.id
_entity.type
_entity.pdbx_description
1 polymer ?
#
loop_
_entity_poly.entity_id
_entity_poly.type
_entity_poly.pdbx_seq_one_letter_code
_entity_poly.pdbx_strand_id
1 'polypeptide(L)'
;MRVSIIFIVLCTFASTINGLRRPTTTSTTASTLSPTTTSTTASTLSPTTTSTTATTLSPTTTSTTASTLSPTTTSTTASTLSPTTTSTTTIPTTTKPPPPKACAYFMPYLRDNGPSVNGYDAGTSYKNTTIYIGRGWYNNQFIPGRVDLSNPNNSGVFVTWAGEKYLTSDIEYLVVPNGCQCYFTDPAVAVTRAGVIQNPDINYRFYVGRVQLGNGQIAISKVNYANFQQWWSTSGPESTNTATEILVCETNDQTQQQPTVKYSSMQCAGWAKYLNDDAPTYNGFSAGISGKNHTAWVARGLIGYQLEPGRIEVETPTGAYVSYGSEQFLTNNVESLVIPVGCNCFWISPYAGINSRPGLVRSADPVYHWLVGRVQLGNGQITISKVRSTDFYQWWSNPVGPESSGFTTTEVLVCENSAFTTTQTPAPPKQCALWSTYLNDESPLINGFNAGVSHQNTTVFIGRAYLSNQFQPGRVDVTAGGVFMSYTSEKLSTKDNEYLVVPKGCSCYFTDPTTAATRDGVVQIPDGNFQFYVGRVTFPAGYIAISKVIASNFVQYYSTNGAEISNIATEVLVCETNDQSNTPPLVTYSNSACAMWKTYKQNNAPVSNGLAVGLSRVNTQVYVGRAWINGQLEPGRVDISPANVGVWGSYLGEVHATANMDYLVLPVGCSCKWVSPSIAVLNNPGVVRSADSTYHWVVGLVNISSTQIAISKVRSSDFFQWYTSVSNTELTGTATKILVCNNEEYIAPQSCGFWMNYNNDISPTINGLELGTSWNNKTIYLGRGWYQQQHIPGRIDVTNGNQGVYVSINTGEVKLTADTEYFVVPQGCNCQWIIPSQAQYRDGLVLNPDPVYRFTPGLVNLTNGQIAISKVRSTDFVQWYSTSSSEINNIATKVLVCDTTNPTNVKPVINYATKACAGWKSYEGDDKVSFNGLIAGLSRTNSVAYVGRGYYGAQYMPGRIDITPGSAGAYVSYAGEVFVSPLDDYLILSSNCVCSWVPANVAALSRPGLMRTTDNTYHFLVGLVNISSTQIAISKVRSSDFYQWYTILNNQEVSNYASVVLVSGWNSYEGDDKVSFNGLIAGLSRTNSVAYVGRGYYGAQFMPGRIDITPGSAGTYVSYAGEVFVSPLDDYLILSSNCVCSWVPANVAALSRPGLMRTTDNTYHFLVGLVNISSTQIAISKVRSSDFYQWYTILNNQEISNYASVVLVCETP
;
A
#
# COMPACT_ATOMS: atom_id res chain seq x y z
N MET A 1 24.46 -49.83 -55.79
CA MET A 1 23.21 -50.06 -56.55
C MET A 1 22.52 -48.70 -56.67
N ARG A 2 22.10 -48.18 -57.83
CA ARG A 2 21.13 -48.68 -58.85
C ARG A 2 19.74 -48.94 -58.22
N VAL A 3 18.63 -48.41 -58.74
CA VAL A 3 18.43 -47.54 -59.93
C VAL A 3 17.14 -46.71 -59.81
N SER A 4 17.05 -45.58 -60.52
CA SER A 4 15.82 -44.75 -60.64
C SER A 4 15.04 -45.12 -61.92
N ILE A 5 13.71 -44.98 -61.92
CA ILE A 5 12.88 -45.08 -63.14
C ILE A 5 11.92 -43.89 -63.24
N ILE A 6 11.78 -43.36 -64.45
CA ILE A 6 10.88 -42.28 -64.89
C ILE A 6 10.05 -42.84 -66.06
N PHE A 7 8.81 -42.40 -66.26
CA PHE A 7 8.11 -42.54 -67.54
C PHE A 7 7.24 -41.33 -67.89
N ILE A 8 7.15 -40.99 -69.18
CA ILE A 8 6.47 -39.81 -69.74
C ILE A 8 5.74 -40.20 -71.06
N VAL A 9 4.47 -39.80 -71.20
CA VAL A 9 3.65 -39.75 -72.45
C VAL A 9 2.62 -38.60 -72.25
N LEU A 10 2.36 -37.58 -73.09
CA LEU A 10 2.73 -37.18 -74.47
C LEU A 10 1.62 -37.41 -75.55
N CYS A 11 1.62 -36.57 -76.61
CA CYS A 11 0.57 -36.36 -77.65
C CYS A 11 -0.72 -35.66 -77.15
N THR A 12 -1.24 -34.50 -77.62
CA THR A 12 -1.09 -33.55 -78.77
C THR A 12 -1.91 -33.79 -80.06
N PHE A 13 -2.79 -32.84 -80.43
CA PHE A 13 -3.10 -32.32 -81.79
C PHE A 13 -3.86 -30.96 -81.64
N ALA A 14 -3.40 -29.84 -82.24
CA ALA A 14 -3.87 -29.15 -83.47
C ALA A 14 -5.30 -28.53 -83.40
N SER A 15 -5.65 -27.35 -83.94
CA SER A 15 -5.09 -26.43 -84.98
C SER A 15 -5.28 -24.93 -84.59
N THR A 16 -4.40 -23.94 -84.85
CA THR A 16 -4.21 -23.12 -86.09
C THR A 16 -5.51 -22.60 -86.76
N ILE A 17 -5.67 -21.38 -87.32
CA ILE A 17 -4.83 -20.17 -87.62
C ILE A 17 -5.82 -18.96 -87.84
N ASN A 18 -5.58 -17.65 -87.60
CA ASN A 18 -4.82 -16.68 -88.44
C ASN A 18 -4.91 -15.19 -87.95
N GLY A 19 -3.85 -14.38 -88.15
CA GLY A 19 -3.86 -12.90 -88.41
C GLY A 19 -4.35 -11.87 -87.36
N LEU A 20 -3.89 -10.60 -87.36
CA LEU A 20 -2.81 -9.93 -88.12
C LEU A 20 -2.36 -8.59 -87.44
N ARG A 21 -1.09 -8.19 -87.63
CA ARG A 21 -0.48 -6.83 -87.52
C ARG A 21 -0.42 -6.05 -86.16
N ARG A 22 0.82 -5.93 -85.66
CA ARG A 22 1.42 -4.72 -85.01
C ARG A 22 1.57 -3.57 -86.07
N PRO A 23 1.80 -2.28 -85.73
CA PRO A 23 3.04 -1.81 -85.08
C PRO A 23 2.91 -0.63 -84.06
N THR A 24 4.05 -0.25 -83.49
CA THR A 24 4.29 0.93 -82.63
C THR A 24 4.72 2.16 -83.47
N THR A 25 4.47 3.42 -83.03
CA THR A 25 5.47 4.55 -82.90
C THR A 25 4.87 5.96 -82.64
N THR A 26 5.42 6.66 -81.64
CA THR A 26 5.93 8.06 -81.57
C THR A 26 5.29 9.24 -82.35
N SER A 27 5.05 10.40 -81.67
CA SER A 27 5.58 11.76 -81.98
C SER A 27 4.80 12.91 -81.27
N THR A 28 4.92 14.18 -81.72
CA THR A 28 5.01 15.35 -80.80
C THR A 28 4.38 16.66 -81.30
N THR A 29 3.80 17.44 -80.37
CA THR A 29 3.60 18.93 -80.35
C THR A 29 2.49 19.65 -81.17
N ALA A 30 1.99 20.75 -80.54
CA ALA A 30 1.47 22.02 -81.09
C ALA A 30 -0.04 22.20 -81.48
N SER A 31 -0.76 22.95 -80.62
CA SER A 31 -1.65 24.14 -80.86
C SER A 31 -2.60 24.22 -82.10
N THR A 32 -3.80 24.85 -82.05
CA THR A 32 -4.23 26.16 -81.50
C THR A 32 -5.77 26.29 -81.31
N LEU A 33 -6.22 27.48 -80.86
CA LEU A 33 -7.53 28.16 -81.05
C LEU A 33 -8.66 28.03 -79.99
N SER A 34 -9.29 29.18 -79.75
CA SER A 34 -10.47 29.44 -78.89
C SER A 34 -11.72 29.71 -79.75
N PRO A 35 -12.90 29.95 -79.13
CA PRO A 35 -13.36 31.35 -79.09
C PRO A 35 -13.97 31.79 -77.72
N THR A 36 -14.39 33.06 -77.65
CA THR A 36 -14.73 33.81 -76.43
C THR A 36 -16.12 34.45 -76.53
N THR A 37 -16.86 34.68 -75.43
CA THR A 37 -17.72 35.87 -75.26
C THR A 37 -18.13 36.13 -73.79
N THR A 38 -18.74 37.29 -73.53
CA THR A 38 -18.41 38.15 -72.37
C THR A 38 -19.56 39.10 -71.98
N SER A 39 -19.74 39.42 -70.68
CA SER A 39 -20.47 40.61 -70.16
C SER A 39 -20.37 40.69 -68.62
N THR A 40 -20.62 41.82 -67.92
CA THR A 40 -19.85 43.10 -67.82
C THR A 40 -20.15 43.68 -66.40
N THR A 41 -19.39 44.56 -65.74
CA THR A 41 -19.17 46.00 -66.07
C THR A 41 -18.07 46.62 -65.17
N ALA A 42 -17.42 47.68 -65.67
CA ALA A 42 -16.32 48.53 -65.16
C ALA A 42 -16.43 49.09 -63.69
N SER A 43 -15.45 49.79 -63.10
CA SER A 43 -14.22 50.50 -63.56
C SER A 43 -13.22 50.61 -62.35
N THR A 44 -11.99 51.20 -62.30
CA THR A 44 -10.87 51.77 -63.13
C THR A 44 -9.69 52.05 -62.14
N LEU A 45 -8.44 52.44 -62.43
CA LEU A 45 -7.66 52.90 -63.60
C LEU A 45 -6.15 52.54 -63.37
N SER A 46 -5.19 53.21 -64.05
CA SER A 46 -3.72 53.02 -63.98
C SER A 46 -2.97 54.39 -63.97
N PRO A 47 -1.62 54.52 -63.82
CA PRO A 47 -0.53 53.95 -64.68
C PRO A 47 0.56 53.13 -63.90
N THR A 48 1.28 52.13 -64.43
CA THR A 48 2.28 52.08 -65.55
C THR A 48 3.61 52.78 -65.17
N THR A 49 4.82 52.16 -65.15
CA THR A 49 5.64 51.71 -66.31
C THR A 49 6.41 50.34 -66.16
N THR A 50 7.78 50.31 -66.24
CA THR A 50 8.49 49.36 -67.16
C THR A 50 9.95 48.97 -66.76
N SER A 51 10.56 47.98 -67.43
CA SER A 51 11.82 47.24 -67.15
C SER A 51 13.04 47.46 -68.10
N THR A 52 14.27 47.12 -67.68
CA THR A 52 15.41 46.53 -68.46
C THR A 52 16.49 45.91 -67.51
N THR A 53 17.17 44.76 -67.70
CA THR A 53 18.28 44.30 -68.63
C THR A 53 19.63 45.05 -68.52
N ALA A 54 20.85 44.46 -68.63
CA ALA A 54 21.31 43.08 -68.94
C ALA A 54 22.81 42.76 -68.55
N THR A 55 23.19 41.46 -68.61
CA THR A 55 24.48 40.84 -69.04
C THR A 55 25.88 41.15 -68.43
N THR A 56 26.44 40.12 -67.74
CA THR A 56 27.75 39.43 -67.94
C THR A 56 29.03 40.16 -68.39
N LEU A 57 30.17 39.85 -67.72
CA LEU A 57 31.37 39.23 -68.34
C LEU A 57 32.43 38.73 -67.31
N SER A 58 33.31 37.82 -67.76
CA SER A 58 34.55 37.32 -67.10
C SER A 58 35.79 37.97 -67.80
N PRO A 59 37.10 37.66 -67.55
CA PRO A 59 37.73 36.49 -66.88
C PRO A 59 39.06 36.74 -66.08
N THR A 60 39.72 35.65 -65.61
CA THR A 60 41.19 35.35 -65.45
C THR A 60 42.22 36.44 -65.00
N THR A 61 43.31 36.20 -64.23
CA THR A 61 44.09 34.96 -63.94
C THR A 61 45.09 35.09 -62.75
N THR A 62 45.47 33.96 -62.13
CA THR A 62 46.82 33.59 -61.56
C THR A 62 47.39 34.22 -60.26
N SER A 63 47.59 33.36 -59.24
CA SER A 63 48.56 33.45 -58.09
C SER A 63 48.37 34.55 -57.01
N THR A 64 48.81 34.41 -55.74
CA THR A 64 49.68 33.38 -55.09
C THR A 64 49.27 33.09 -53.62
N THR A 65 49.63 31.90 -53.13
CA THR A 65 49.82 31.36 -51.74
C THR A 65 49.32 32.08 -50.46
N ALA A 66 48.78 31.26 -49.55
CA ALA A 66 48.74 31.36 -48.06
C ALA A 66 47.52 32.00 -47.34
N SER A 67 46.88 31.16 -46.49
CA SER A 67 46.13 31.43 -45.23
C SER A 67 45.36 32.76 -45.09
N THR A 68 44.02 32.84 -45.22
CA THR A 68 42.95 32.25 -44.38
C THR A 68 42.80 32.80 -42.94
N LEU A 69 42.26 34.01 -42.81
CA LEU A 69 41.36 34.41 -41.71
C LEU A 69 40.20 35.21 -42.32
N SER A 70 38.95 34.74 -42.18
CA SER A 70 37.76 35.35 -42.78
C SER A 70 36.46 34.77 -42.18
N PRO A 71 35.32 35.50 -42.25
CA PRO A 71 34.65 35.83 -41.00
C PRO A 71 33.12 35.66 -40.96
N THR A 72 32.55 35.98 -39.81
CA THR A 72 31.11 36.24 -39.60
C THR A 72 30.69 37.57 -40.26
N THR A 73 29.56 37.61 -40.99
CA THR A 73 28.36 38.45 -40.66
C THR A 73 27.26 38.44 -41.74
N THR A 74 26.03 38.16 -41.29
CA THR A 74 24.79 38.94 -41.50
C THR A 74 24.34 39.40 -42.91
N SER A 75 23.07 39.12 -43.23
CA SER A 75 22.20 40.05 -43.96
C SER A 75 20.83 40.15 -43.28
N THR A 76 20.18 41.31 -43.37
CA THR A 76 18.91 41.66 -42.69
C THR A 76 17.86 42.17 -43.67
N THR A 77 16.59 42.10 -43.29
CA THR A 77 15.48 42.88 -43.90
C THR A 77 14.45 43.19 -42.81
N ALA A 78 13.75 44.32 -42.87
CA ALA A 78 13.09 44.92 -41.70
C ALA A 78 11.68 45.48 -41.95
N SER A 79 10.86 45.50 -40.89
CA SER A 79 9.60 46.24 -40.68
C SER A 79 9.00 45.79 -39.34
N THR A 80 8.21 46.53 -38.55
CA THR A 80 7.95 47.98 -38.36
C THR A 80 7.41 48.14 -36.91
N LEU A 81 7.41 49.35 -36.33
CA LEU A 81 7.15 49.55 -34.88
C LEU A 81 5.90 50.38 -34.52
N SER A 82 5.42 50.14 -33.28
CA SER A 82 4.57 50.98 -32.40
C SER A 82 3.06 50.62 -32.33
N PRO A 83 2.36 50.90 -31.20
CA PRO A 83 2.83 51.41 -29.89
C PRO A 83 2.54 50.46 -28.69
N THR A 84 3.21 50.71 -27.56
CA THR A 84 3.05 49.95 -26.30
C THR A 84 1.99 50.58 -25.39
N THR A 85 1.22 49.77 -24.65
CA THR A 85 0.39 50.22 -23.52
C THR A 85 0.85 49.58 -22.21
N THR A 86 1.30 50.40 -21.26
CA THR A 86 1.78 49.95 -19.95
C THR A 86 0.61 49.72 -19.00
N SER A 87 0.46 48.53 -18.43
CA SER A 87 -0.53 48.21 -17.40
C SER A 87 0.14 47.64 -16.15
N THR A 88 0.23 48.47 -15.10
CA THR A 88 0.90 48.12 -13.84
C THR A 88 -0.02 47.25 -12.98
N THR A 89 0.27 45.96 -12.86
CA THR A 89 -0.52 45.02 -12.04
C THR A 89 0.24 44.67 -10.76
N THR A 90 -0.28 45.06 -9.61
CA THR A 90 0.28 44.71 -8.29
C THR A 90 -0.15 43.30 -7.88
N ILE A 91 0.82 42.40 -7.71
CA ILE A 91 0.56 41.00 -7.29
C ILE A 91 0.47 40.94 -5.76
N PRO A 92 -0.59 40.35 -5.17
CA PRO A 92 -0.69 40.17 -3.73
C PRO A 92 0.22 39.04 -3.23
N THR A 93 1.00 39.31 -2.17
CA THR A 93 1.81 38.30 -1.50
C THR A 93 0.94 37.30 -0.73
N THR A 94 1.09 36.01 -1.05
CA THR A 94 0.48 34.91 -0.30
C THR A 94 1.58 33.99 0.26
N THR A 95 1.54 33.72 1.56
CA THR A 95 2.62 33.03 2.27
C THR A 95 2.40 31.52 2.30
N LYS A 96 3.19 30.77 1.52
CA LYS A 96 3.28 29.31 1.53
C LYS A 96 3.75 28.80 2.92
N PRO A 97 3.26 27.63 3.41
CA PRO A 97 3.84 27.00 4.60
C PRO A 97 5.34 26.72 4.42
N PRO A 98 6.19 27.00 5.42
CA PRO A 98 7.61 26.69 5.33
C PRO A 98 7.86 25.17 5.39
N PRO A 99 8.98 24.68 4.83
CA PRO A 99 9.41 23.29 5.02
C PRO A 99 9.70 22.98 6.50
N PRO A 100 9.73 21.69 6.91
CA PRO A 100 10.09 21.30 8.27
C PRO A 100 11.43 21.92 8.66
N LYS A 101 11.44 22.73 9.71
CA LYS A 101 12.62 23.48 10.15
C LYS A 101 13.67 22.53 10.72
N ALA A 102 14.91 22.62 10.24
CA ALA A 102 16.05 22.05 10.94
C ALA A 102 16.18 22.69 12.33
N CYS A 103 16.37 21.86 13.37
CA CYS A 103 16.29 22.34 14.76
C CYS A 103 17.49 23.16 15.25
N ALA A 104 18.54 23.25 14.46
CA ALA A 104 19.55 24.30 14.56
C ALA A 104 20.09 24.60 13.17
N TYR A 105 20.62 25.81 12.99
CA TYR A 105 21.31 26.20 11.76
C TYR A 105 22.46 27.17 12.09
N PHE A 106 23.48 27.18 11.23
CA PHE A 106 24.53 28.19 11.32
C PHE A 106 24.06 29.49 10.65
N MET A 107 24.30 30.63 11.29
CA MET A 107 23.90 31.96 10.81
C MET A 107 25.12 32.89 10.75
N PRO A 108 25.40 33.55 9.60
CA PRO A 108 26.57 34.42 9.45
C PRO A 108 26.52 35.65 10.35
N TYR A 109 27.68 36.04 10.87
CA TYR A 109 27.80 37.15 11.81
C TYR A 109 27.75 38.52 11.13
N LEU A 110 26.73 39.32 11.48
CA LEU A 110 26.67 40.74 11.12
C LEU A 110 27.35 41.55 12.23
N ARG A 111 28.54 42.10 11.91
CA ARG A 111 29.52 42.63 12.87
C ARG A 111 28.98 43.61 13.91
N ASP A 112 27.93 44.37 13.57
CA ASP A 112 27.36 45.44 14.40
C ASP A 112 26.31 44.94 15.40
N ASN A 113 25.85 43.70 15.26
CA ASN A 113 24.98 43.03 16.24
C ASN A 113 25.73 41.85 16.84
N GLY A 114 26.14 41.97 18.11
CA GLY A 114 26.62 40.83 18.89
C GLY A 114 25.62 39.65 18.84
N PRO A 115 26.08 38.39 18.98
CA PRO A 115 25.27 37.22 18.66
C PRO A 115 23.89 37.30 19.33
N SER A 116 22.86 37.09 18.51
CA SER A 116 21.47 37.21 18.95
C SER A 116 21.19 36.24 20.10
N VAL A 117 20.16 36.55 20.89
CA VAL A 117 19.76 35.86 22.14
C VAL A 117 19.54 34.35 22.00
N ASN A 118 19.59 33.80 20.77
CA ASN A 118 19.31 32.42 20.41
C ASN A 118 20.58 31.62 20.01
N GLY A 119 21.79 32.16 20.24
CA GLY A 119 23.05 31.43 20.05
C GLY A 119 23.23 30.34 21.11
N TYR A 120 23.66 29.15 20.73
CA TYR A 120 23.75 28.01 21.66
C TYR A 120 24.95 28.13 22.62
N ASP A 121 24.66 28.26 23.92
CA ASP A 121 25.61 28.14 25.04
C ASP A 121 26.07 26.68 25.17
N ALA A 122 27.38 26.45 25.10
CA ALA A 122 27.99 25.13 25.22
C ALA A 122 28.71 24.89 26.55
N GLY A 123 28.72 25.88 27.45
CA GLY A 123 29.43 25.87 28.73
C GLY A 123 30.34 27.09 28.91
N THR A 124 31.04 27.13 30.05
CA THR A 124 31.92 28.26 30.40
C THR A 124 33.39 28.04 30.05
N SER A 125 34.06 29.15 29.75
CA SER A 125 35.49 29.25 29.48
C SER A 125 36.32 29.25 30.77
N TYR A 126 37.65 29.18 30.61
CA TYR A 126 38.62 29.39 31.70
C TYR A 126 38.56 30.76 32.39
N LYS A 127 37.83 31.73 31.82
CA LYS A 127 37.55 33.04 32.42
C LYS A 127 36.14 33.13 33.03
N ASN A 128 35.43 32.01 33.14
CA ASN A 128 34.03 31.92 33.53
C ASN A 128 33.09 32.74 32.62
N THR A 129 33.35 32.74 31.31
CA THR A 129 32.50 33.39 30.29
C THR A 129 31.82 32.34 29.40
N THR A 130 30.57 32.56 29.00
CA THR A 130 29.86 31.68 28.07
C THR A 130 30.64 31.47 26.78
N ILE A 131 30.79 30.21 26.38
CA ILE A 131 31.27 29.78 25.07
C ILE A 131 30.06 29.49 24.19
N TYR A 132 30.02 30.11 23.01
CA TYR A 132 29.04 29.80 21.98
C TYR A 132 29.65 28.88 20.93
N ILE A 133 28.82 28.01 20.33
CA ILE A 133 29.23 27.21 19.18
C ILE A 133 29.17 28.06 17.91
N GLY A 134 30.24 28.02 17.13
CA GLY A 134 30.25 28.57 15.77
C GLY A 134 31.07 27.71 14.83
N ARG A 135 31.18 28.17 13.59
CA ARG A 135 32.12 27.63 12.60
C ARG A 135 32.81 28.78 11.86
N GLY A 136 34.09 28.60 11.57
CA GLY A 136 34.94 29.58 10.91
C GLY A 136 35.40 29.09 9.55
N TRP A 137 35.45 29.98 8.54
CA TRP A 137 36.03 29.63 7.25
C TRP A 137 37.55 29.52 7.35
N TYR A 138 38.09 28.32 7.15
CA TYR A 138 39.53 28.04 7.23
C TYR A 138 39.91 26.86 6.32
N ASN A 139 41.00 27.01 5.56
CA ASN A 139 41.47 25.99 4.59
C ASN A 139 40.38 25.53 3.60
N ASN A 140 39.69 26.49 2.98
CA ASN A 140 38.64 26.30 1.97
C ASN A 140 37.42 25.46 2.41
N GLN A 141 37.11 25.46 3.70
CA GLN A 141 35.92 24.84 4.29
C GLN A 141 35.49 25.60 5.54
N PHE A 142 34.25 25.42 5.99
CA PHE A 142 33.89 25.80 7.36
C PHE A 142 34.38 24.73 8.36
N ILE A 143 34.97 25.13 9.48
CA ILE A 143 35.40 24.24 10.56
C ILE A 143 34.68 24.63 11.86
N PRO A 144 34.03 23.68 12.58
CA PRO A 144 33.47 23.94 13.90
C PRO A 144 34.51 24.44 14.91
N GLY A 145 34.11 25.36 15.78
CA GLY A 145 34.99 25.93 16.79
C GLY A 145 34.24 26.67 17.89
N ARG A 146 34.99 27.25 18.83
CA ARG A 146 34.43 28.02 19.94
C ARG A 146 34.43 29.52 19.64
N VAL A 147 33.34 30.21 19.96
CA VAL A 147 33.32 31.67 20.08
C VAL A 147 33.39 32.02 21.57
N ASP A 148 34.29 32.93 21.92
CA ASP A 148 34.55 33.38 23.29
C ASP A 148 34.38 34.90 23.34
N LEU A 149 33.22 35.36 23.83
CA LEU A 149 32.89 36.80 23.88
C LEU A 149 33.63 37.54 25.01
N SER A 150 34.54 36.90 25.75
CA SER A 150 35.31 37.55 26.84
C SER A 150 36.26 38.65 26.37
N ASN A 151 36.50 38.76 25.05
CA ASN A 151 37.31 39.80 24.45
C ASN A 151 36.53 40.48 23.31
N PRO A 152 35.95 41.68 23.53
CA PRO A 152 35.14 42.36 22.53
C PRO A 152 35.94 42.76 21.27
N ASN A 153 37.27 42.82 21.37
CA ASN A 153 38.16 43.08 20.22
C ASN A 153 38.42 41.83 19.36
N ASN A 154 37.84 40.67 19.71
CA ASN A 154 38.24 39.36 19.18
C ASN A 154 37.01 38.48 18.87
N SER A 155 36.01 39.06 18.22
CA SER A 155 34.72 38.46 17.81
C SER A 155 34.85 37.46 16.65
N GLY A 156 35.79 36.52 16.75
CA GLY A 156 36.04 35.43 15.81
C GLY A 156 35.84 34.05 16.45
N VAL A 157 35.79 33.01 15.60
CA VAL A 157 35.76 31.61 16.01
C VAL A 157 37.20 31.12 16.15
N PHE A 158 37.50 30.45 17.26
CA PHE A 158 38.71 29.65 17.38
C PHE A 158 38.44 28.24 16.85
N VAL A 159 38.96 27.95 15.65
CA VAL A 159 38.95 26.63 15.03
C VAL A 159 40.26 25.91 15.30
N THR A 160 40.27 24.57 15.25
CA THR A 160 41.52 23.79 15.34
C THR A 160 41.77 23.02 14.06
N TRP A 161 43.01 23.05 13.56
CA TRP A 161 43.40 22.39 12.33
C TRP A 161 44.89 22.03 12.31
N ALA A 162 45.21 20.83 11.82
CA ALA A 162 46.57 20.35 11.58
C ALA A 162 47.56 20.54 12.76
N GLY A 163 47.11 20.39 14.00
CA GLY A 163 47.99 20.60 15.17
C GLY A 163 47.92 22.01 15.78
N GLU A 164 47.27 22.98 15.14
CA GLU A 164 47.25 24.38 15.56
C GLU A 164 45.82 24.93 15.82
N LYS A 165 45.76 26.15 16.35
CA LYS A 165 44.54 26.88 16.72
C LYS A 165 44.50 28.21 15.98
N TYR A 166 43.53 28.37 15.08
CA TYR A 166 43.38 29.56 14.25
C TYR A 166 42.17 30.39 14.68
N LEU A 167 42.29 31.71 14.59
CA LEU A 167 41.19 32.65 14.77
C LEU A 167 40.70 33.10 13.39
N THR A 168 39.42 32.86 13.08
CA THR A 168 38.80 33.28 11.82
C THR A 168 37.89 34.49 12.04
N SER A 169 37.95 35.49 11.16
CA SER A 169 36.98 36.59 11.09
C SER A 169 35.64 36.19 10.48
N ASP A 170 35.67 35.20 9.58
CA ASP A 170 34.57 34.87 8.70
C ASP A 170 33.79 33.71 9.33
N ILE A 171 32.75 34.07 10.09
CA ILE A 171 32.16 33.19 11.09
C ILE A 171 30.64 33.11 11.02
N GLU A 172 30.14 31.93 11.41
CA GLU A 172 28.71 31.67 11.60
C GLU A 172 28.46 31.07 12.99
N TYR A 173 27.40 31.50 13.67
CA TYR A 173 27.00 30.99 14.99
C TYR A 173 25.94 29.91 14.84
N LEU A 174 25.98 28.88 15.68
CA LEU A 174 24.90 27.90 15.77
C LEU A 174 23.71 28.52 16.52
N VAL A 175 22.63 28.76 15.78
CA VAL A 175 21.36 29.31 16.29
C VAL A 175 20.36 28.18 16.48
N VAL A 176 19.70 28.15 17.64
CA VAL A 176 18.69 27.16 18.01
C VAL A 176 17.34 27.85 18.15
N PRO A 177 16.36 27.58 17.27
CA PRO A 177 15.05 28.21 17.35
C PRO A 177 14.24 27.78 18.59
N ASN A 178 13.43 28.69 19.13
CA ASN A 178 12.44 28.38 20.14
C ASN A 178 11.53 27.23 19.67
N GLY A 179 11.43 26.17 20.48
CA GLY A 179 10.75 24.92 20.14
C GLY A 179 11.68 23.74 19.79
N CYS A 180 12.99 23.96 19.80
CA CYS A 180 14.01 22.92 19.69
C CYS A 180 14.88 22.85 20.96
N GLN A 181 15.43 21.67 21.23
CA GLN A 181 16.37 21.41 22.32
C GLN A 181 17.63 20.78 21.72
N CYS A 182 18.76 21.42 21.95
CA CYS A 182 20.08 20.86 21.66
C CYS A 182 20.74 20.40 22.95
N TYR A 183 21.39 19.24 22.91
CA TYR A 183 22.12 18.66 24.02
C TYR A 183 23.31 17.85 23.51
N PHE A 184 24.31 17.71 24.38
CA PHE A 184 25.46 16.85 24.14
C PHE A 184 25.16 15.44 24.68
N THR A 185 25.60 14.40 23.97
CA THR A 185 25.39 12.99 24.35
C THR A 185 26.54 12.11 23.85
N ASP A 186 26.72 10.92 24.43
CA ASP A 186 27.72 9.92 24.03
C ASP A 186 27.69 9.66 22.51
N PRO A 187 28.86 9.51 21.83
CA PRO A 187 28.92 9.31 20.37
C PRO A 187 28.11 8.12 19.84
N ALA A 188 28.06 7.00 20.57
CA ALA A 188 27.33 5.80 20.16
C ALA A 188 25.81 6.01 20.23
N VAL A 189 25.34 6.85 21.16
CA VAL A 189 23.95 7.31 21.17
C VAL A 189 23.71 8.32 20.05
N ALA A 190 24.62 9.30 19.90
CA ALA A 190 24.46 10.41 18.97
C ALA A 190 24.22 9.94 17.54
N VAL A 191 25.08 9.08 16.97
CA VAL A 191 25.00 8.69 15.55
C VAL A 191 23.74 7.94 15.14
N THR A 192 22.93 7.48 16.11
CA THR A 192 21.63 6.85 15.84
C THR A 192 20.48 7.87 15.67
N ARG A 193 20.72 9.15 15.99
CA ARG A 193 19.70 10.20 16.00
C ARG A 193 19.77 11.09 14.76
N ALA A 194 18.60 11.47 14.24
CA ALA A 194 18.48 12.35 13.08
C ALA A 194 18.93 13.80 13.36
N GLY A 195 18.97 14.22 14.63
CA GLY A 195 19.29 15.59 15.04
C GLY A 195 20.78 15.94 15.12
N VAL A 196 21.71 15.06 14.76
CA VAL A 196 23.16 15.29 14.97
C VAL A 196 23.67 16.44 14.10
N ILE A 197 24.33 17.42 14.71
CA ILE A 197 24.90 18.56 13.99
C ILE A 197 26.20 18.16 13.30
N GLN A 198 26.07 17.89 11.99
CA GLN A 198 27.17 17.69 11.04
C GLN A 198 27.56 19.00 10.38
N ASN A 199 28.85 19.17 10.08
CA ASN A 199 29.30 20.17 9.13
C ASN A 199 28.91 19.72 7.70
N PRO A 200 28.13 20.50 6.93
CA PRO A 200 27.68 20.13 5.58
C PRO A 200 28.76 20.24 4.49
N ASP A 201 30.01 20.54 4.84
CA ASP A 201 31.10 20.67 3.88
C ASP A 201 31.54 19.30 3.36
N ILE A 202 31.65 19.17 2.03
CA ILE A 202 31.70 17.87 1.35
C ILE A 202 33.03 17.13 1.51
N ASN A 203 34.11 17.86 1.78
CA ASN A 203 35.47 17.30 1.80
C ASN A 203 35.77 16.54 3.11
N TYR A 204 35.22 16.99 4.25
CA TYR A 204 35.45 16.40 5.56
C TYR A 204 34.20 16.50 6.45
N ARG A 205 33.48 15.39 6.60
CA ARG A 205 32.33 15.29 7.51
C ARG A 205 32.81 15.26 8.96
N PHE A 206 32.70 16.39 9.63
CA PHE A 206 32.92 16.53 11.07
C PHE A 206 31.59 16.67 11.81
N TYR A 207 31.46 15.99 12.94
CA TYR A 207 30.45 16.29 13.95
C TYR A 207 30.94 17.40 14.88
N VAL A 208 30.02 18.19 15.42
CA VAL A 208 30.31 19.11 16.53
C VAL A 208 30.31 18.32 17.84
N GLY A 209 31.42 18.34 18.57
CA GLY A 209 31.53 17.71 19.90
C GLY A 209 32.11 18.65 20.94
N ARG A 210 32.07 18.25 22.21
CA ARG A 210 32.77 18.95 23.30
C ARG A 210 33.64 18.01 24.14
N VAL A 211 34.64 18.58 24.79
CA VAL A 211 35.47 17.93 25.82
C VAL A 211 35.30 18.71 27.13
N GLN A 212 34.96 18.01 28.20
CA GLN A 212 35.12 18.55 29.55
C GLN A 212 36.56 18.35 30.02
N LEU A 213 37.15 19.42 30.54
CA LEU A 213 38.53 19.48 31.01
C LEU A 213 38.56 19.28 32.53
N GLY A 214 39.67 18.78 33.08
CA GLY A 214 39.79 18.38 34.50
C GLY A 214 39.63 19.50 35.55
N ASN A 215 39.35 20.73 35.12
CA ASN A 215 39.06 21.91 35.93
C ASN A 215 37.63 22.46 35.67
N GLY A 216 36.75 21.66 35.07
CA GLY A 216 35.36 22.01 34.75
C GLY A 216 35.14 22.79 33.46
N GLN A 217 36.21 23.29 32.83
CA GLN A 217 36.13 24.07 31.59
C GLN A 217 35.73 23.20 30.40
N ILE A 218 35.08 23.80 29.40
CA ILE A 218 34.67 23.08 28.18
C ILE A 218 35.43 23.57 26.95
N ALA A 219 35.90 22.64 26.13
CA ALA A 219 36.47 22.91 24.80
C ALA A 219 35.55 22.36 23.70
N ILE A 220 35.22 23.21 22.72
CA ILE A 220 34.53 22.79 21.50
C ILE A 220 35.53 22.15 20.55
N SER A 221 35.06 21.16 19.80
CA SER A 221 35.90 20.23 19.03
C SER A 221 35.22 19.84 17.72
N LYS A 222 36.05 19.42 16.76
CA LYS A 222 35.60 18.60 15.62
C LYS A 222 35.79 17.13 15.98
N VAL A 223 34.81 16.30 15.63
CA VAL A 223 34.88 14.84 15.77
C VAL A 223 34.78 14.22 14.37
N ASN A 224 35.72 13.33 14.01
CA ASN A 224 35.70 12.65 12.71
C ASN A 224 34.61 11.58 12.69
N TYR A 225 33.74 11.67 11.68
CA TYR A 225 32.65 10.75 11.39
C TYR A 225 33.07 9.27 11.39
N ALA A 226 34.26 8.96 10.88
CA ALA A 226 34.67 7.58 10.62
C ALA A 226 35.33 6.84 11.82
N ASN A 227 35.81 7.56 12.83
CA ASN A 227 36.57 6.95 13.94
C ASN A 227 36.29 7.55 15.33
N PHE A 228 35.38 8.53 15.44
CA PHE A 228 35.06 9.24 16.69
C PHE A 228 36.27 9.86 17.41
N GLN A 229 37.37 10.09 16.69
CA GLN A 229 38.51 10.82 17.21
C GLN A 229 38.14 12.31 17.28
N GLN A 230 38.43 12.92 18.42
CA GLN A 230 38.03 14.26 18.79
C GLN A 230 39.27 15.14 18.89
N TRP A 231 39.31 16.25 18.16
CA TRP A 231 40.42 17.22 18.19
C TRP A 231 39.96 18.53 18.83
N TRP A 232 40.77 19.04 19.76
CA TRP A 232 40.46 20.26 20.51
C TRP A 232 41.74 21.02 20.91
N SER A 233 41.59 22.29 21.28
CA SER A 233 42.67 23.08 21.89
C SER A 233 42.13 24.15 22.84
N THR A 234 42.75 24.25 24.02
CA THR A 234 42.58 25.36 24.96
C THR A 234 43.45 26.55 24.55
N SER A 235 44.76 26.32 24.53
CA SER A 235 45.82 27.33 24.39
C SER A 235 47.16 26.76 23.85
N GLY A 236 47.13 25.58 23.23
CA GLY A 236 48.34 24.87 22.77
C GLY A 236 48.09 24.03 21.52
N PRO A 237 48.97 23.06 21.19
CA PRO A 237 48.76 22.19 20.03
C PRO A 237 47.48 21.34 20.15
N GLU A 238 46.93 20.97 19.00
CA GLU A 238 45.68 20.23 18.86
C GLU A 238 45.78 18.85 19.53
N SER A 239 45.07 18.70 20.65
CA SER A 239 45.05 17.47 21.43
C SER A 239 43.98 16.52 20.89
N THR A 240 44.30 15.23 20.84
CA THR A 240 43.33 14.18 20.47
C THR A 240 42.80 13.45 21.69
N ASN A 241 41.54 13.05 21.65
CA ASN A 241 40.94 12.07 22.55
C ASN A 241 39.92 11.22 21.77
N THR A 242 39.43 10.13 22.36
CA THR A 242 38.15 9.54 21.93
C THR A 242 37.02 10.49 22.30
N ALA A 243 36.03 10.68 21.41
CA ALA A 243 34.95 11.63 21.64
C ALA A 243 34.19 11.33 22.93
N THR A 244 34.06 12.32 23.81
CA THR A 244 33.26 12.20 25.04
C THR A 244 31.79 12.52 24.78
N GLU A 245 31.50 13.59 24.04
CA GLU A 245 30.12 13.96 23.68
C GLU A 245 30.03 14.62 22.29
N ILE A 246 28.94 14.33 21.58
CA ILE A 246 28.53 14.92 20.28
C ILE A 246 27.21 15.69 20.47
N LEU A 247 27.05 16.79 19.74
CA LEU A 247 25.86 17.65 19.77
C LEU A 247 24.71 17.10 18.92
N VAL A 248 23.53 17.00 19.52
CA VAL A 248 22.27 16.59 18.89
C VAL A 248 21.20 17.65 19.16
N CYS A 249 20.40 17.99 18.15
CA CYS A 249 19.34 19.00 18.20
C CYS A 249 18.01 18.42 17.68
N GLU A 250 16.99 18.38 18.54
CA GLU A 250 15.70 17.73 18.28
C GLU A 250 14.53 18.69 18.61
N THR A 251 13.33 18.43 18.08
CA THR A 251 12.12 19.21 18.38
C THR A 251 11.57 18.91 19.76
N ASN A 252 11.02 19.92 20.46
CA ASN A 252 10.45 19.82 21.81
C ASN A 252 9.08 19.12 21.86
N ASP A 253 9.00 17.92 21.28
CA ASP A 253 7.80 17.10 21.30
C ASP A 253 7.75 16.30 22.62
N GLN A 254 7.22 16.93 23.69
CA GLN A 254 7.35 16.47 25.09
C GLN A 254 6.50 15.22 25.46
N THR A 255 6.31 14.31 24.52
CA THR A 255 5.72 12.97 24.77
C THR A 255 6.73 11.96 25.32
N GLN A 256 8.00 12.34 25.49
CA GLN A 256 9.04 11.49 26.09
C GLN A 256 9.76 12.21 27.24
N GLN A 257 9.47 11.78 28.47
CA GLN A 257 10.34 12.00 29.62
C GLN A 257 11.60 11.09 29.54
N GLN A 258 12.48 11.19 30.53
CA GLN A 258 13.86 10.67 30.49
C GLN A 258 14.01 9.18 30.10
N PRO A 259 15.15 8.81 29.48
CA PRO A 259 15.27 7.58 28.72
C PRO A 259 15.26 6.32 29.59
N THR A 260 14.12 5.61 29.59
CA THR A 260 14.17 4.14 29.61
C THR A 260 14.84 3.68 28.31
N VAL A 261 15.78 2.73 28.41
CA VAL A 261 16.58 2.29 27.25
C VAL A 261 15.69 1.75 26.13
N LYS A 262 15.68 2.46 24.99
CA LYS A 262 14.99 2.01 23.78
C LYS A 262 15.81 0.93 23.07
N TYR A 263 15.56 -0.32 23.44
CA TYR A 263 15.98 -1.48 22.66
C TYR A 263 15.37 -1.43 21.25
N SER A 264 16.09 -1.96 20.26
CA SER A 264 15.53 -2.14 18.92
C SER A 264 14.40 -3.18 18.92
N SER A 265 13.48 -3.08 17.96
CA SER A 265 12.17 -3.76 17.95
C SER A 265 12.18 -5.29 17.78
N MET A 266 13.29 -5.97 18.11
CA MET A 266 13.45 -7.43 18.00
C MET A 266 14.20 -8.10 19.17
N GLN A 267 14.60 -7.37 20.23
CA GLN A 267 15.35 -7.95 21.36
C GLN A 267 14.65 -7.74 22.71
N CYS A 268 14.26 -8.85 23.35
CA CYS A 268 13.53 -8.87 24.62
C CYS A 268 14.40 -9.19 25.85
N ALA A 269 15.73 -9.15 25.72
CA ALA A 269 16.68 -9.21 26.82
C ALA A 269 17.96 -8.45 26.45
N GLY A 270 18.60 -7.83 27.44
CA GLY A 270 19.83 -7.07 27.27
C GLY A 270 20.87 -7.43 28.32
N TRP A 271 22.13 -7.10 28.06
CA TRP A 271 23.22 -7.30 29.02
C TRP A 271 23.53 -5.98 29.72
N ALA A 272 23.54 -5.98 31.06
CA ALA A 272 23.81 -4.80 31.88
C ALA A 272 25.08 -5.00 32.71
N LYS A 273 26.06 -4.11 32.52
CA LYS A 273 27.36 -4.17 33.18
C LYS A 273 27.27 -3.72 34.65
N TYR A 274 27.90 -4.48 35.54
CA TYR A 274 28.03 -4.13 36.95
C TYR A 274 29.42 -3.53 37.26
N LEU A 275 29.46 -2.62 38.23
CA LEU A 275 30.68 -1.93 38.69
C LEU A 275 30.69 -1.82 40.22
N ASN A 276 31.08 -2.93 40.86
CA ASN A 276 31.33 -3.14 42.30
C ASN A 276 30.11 -3.04 43.26
N ASP A 277 30.24 -3.81 44.34
CA ASP A 277 29.56 -3.82 45.65
C ASP A 277 28.02 -3.86 45.74
N ASP A 278 27.25 -3.39 44.76
CA ASP A 278 25.78 -3.54 44.74
C ASP A 278 25.36 -4.93 44.23
N ALA A 279 24.41 -5.57 44.93
CA ALA A 279 23.84 -6.85 44.50
C ALA A 279 22.69 -6.66 43.48
N PRO A 280 22.50 -7.59 42.51
CA PRO A 280 21.42 -7.52 41.52
C PRO A 280 20.06 -7.81 42.16
N THR A 281 19.43 -6.78 42.73
CA THR A 281 18.17 -6.88 43.49
C THR A 281 16.91 -6.74 42.64
N TYR A 282 17.00 -6.21 41.41
CA TYR A 282 15.86 -6.06 40.49
C TYR A 282 16.23 -6.43 39.05
N ASN A 283 15.36 -7.23 38.40
CA ASN A 283 15.29 -7.51 36.95
C ASN A 283 16.38 -8.40 36.30
N GLY A 284 17.22 -9.10 37.06
CA GLY A 284 18.05 -10.19 36.52
C GLY A 284 17.21 -11.42 36.11
N PHE A 285 17.74 -12.30 35.26
CA PHE A 285 17.10 -13.59 34.95
C PHE A 285 17.73 -14.77 35.71
N SER A 286 16.92 -15.56 36.42
CA SER A 286 17.41 -16.72 37.17
C SER A 286 17.64 -17.93 36.27
N ALA A 287 18.84 -18.51 36.39
CA ALA A 287 19.16 -19.79 35.76
C ALA A 287 18.68 -20.99 36.59
N GLY A 288 18.48 -20.81 37.90
CA GLY A 288 18.09 -21.85 38.85
C GLY A 288 18.85 -21.73 40.17
N ILE A 289 19.08 -22.87 40.83
CA ILE A 289 19.76 -22.95 42.14
C ILE A 289 21.17 -23.53 41.95
N SER A 290 22.17 -22.92 42.60
CA SER A 290 23.58 -23.35 42.58
C SER A 290 23.86 -24.52 43.52
N GLY A 291 25.05 -25.10 43.41
CA GLY A 291 25.51 -26.15 44.33
C GLY A 291 25.65 -25.75 45.80
N LYS A 292 25.50 -24.45 46.13
CA LYS A 292 25.45 -23.93 47.50
C LYS A 292 24.01 -23.68 48.00
N ASN A 293 23.00 -24.08 47.20
CA ASN A 293 21.58 -23.79 47.42
C ASN A 293 21.20 -22.30 47.24
N HIS A 294 22.00 -21.53 46.51
CA HIS A 294 21.79 -20.08 46.26
C HIS A 294 21.18 -19.83 44.88
N THR A 295 20.41 -18.76 44.70
CA THR A 295 19.92 -18.35 43.37
C THR A 295 21.09 -17.99 42.46
N ALA A 296 21.20 -18.68 41.33
CA ALA A 296 22.13 -18.40 40.26
C ALA A 296 21.46 -17.51 39.19
N TRP A 297 22.08 -16.39 38.86
CA TRP A 297 21.62 -15.47 37.81
C TRP A 297 22.41 -15.66 36.52
N VAL A 298 21.77 -15.52 35.36
CA VAL A 298 22.44 -15.57 34.06
C VAL A 298 23.33 -14.33 33.90
N ALA A 299 24.61 -14.58 33.64
CA ALA A 299 25.62 -13.55 33.48
C ALA A 299 26.58 -13.89 32.33
N ARG A 300 27.47 -12.96 32.01
CA ARG A 300 28.69 -13.18 31.25
C ARG A 300 29.83 -12.39 31.86
N GLY A 301 31.06 -12.85 31.69
CA GLY A 301 32.23 -12.19 32.22
C GLY A 301 33.40 -12.22 31.25
N LEU A 302 34.30 -11.26 31.36
CA LEU A 302 35.47 -11.19 30.49
C LEU A 302 36.52 -12.23 30.93
N ILE A 303 36.87 -13.14 30.03
CA ILE A 303 38.04 -14.02 30.12
C ILE A 303 38.93 -13.71 28.92
N GLY A 304 40.16 -13.25 29.18
CA GLY A 304 41.04 -12.72 28.12
C GLY A 304 40.39 -11.56 27.38
N TYR A 305 40.12 -11.75 26.09
CA TYR A 305 39.45 -10.78 25.22
C TYR A 305 38.02 -11.18 24.82
N GLN A 306 37.43 -12.21 25.45
CA GLN A 306 36.10 -12.73 25.08
C GLN A 306 35.12 -12.66 26.27
N LEU A 307 33.87 -12.27 25.99
CA LEU A 307 32.77 -12.31 26.94
C LEU A 307 32.13 -13.69 26.92
N GLU A 308 32.44 -14.48 27.95
CA GLU A 308 32.01 -15.86 28.11
C GLU A 308 30.80 -15.95 29.06
N PRO A 309 29.76 -16.76 28.76
CA PRO A 309 28.58 -16.88 29.61
C PRO A 309 28.87 -17.68 30.89
N GLY A 310 28.23 -17.29 31.98
CA GLY A 310 28.42 -17.87 33.30
C GLY A 310 27.32 -17.46 34.27
N ARG A 311 27.55 -17.68 35.57
CA ARG A 311 26.56 -17.39 36.63
C ARG A 311 27.11 -16.47 37.71
N ILE A 312 26.24 -15.63 38.27
CA ILE A 312 26.50 -14.89 39.52
C ILE A 312 25.69 -15.54 40.65
N GLU A 313 26.31 -15.71 41.82
CA GLU A 313 25.69 -16.27 43.03
C GLU A 313 25.66 -15.18 44.12
N VAL A 314 24.46 -14.87 44.65
CA VAL A 314 24.17 -13.60 45.35
C VAL A 314 25.07 -13.31 46.57
N GLU A 315 25.40 -14.34 47.36
CA GLU A 315 26.19 -14.15 48.60
C GLU A 315 27.69 -13.90 48.35
N THR A 316 28.17 -14.01 47.11
CA THR A 316 29.55 -13.67 46.73
C THR A 316 29.54 -12.70 45.54
N PRO A 317 29.23 -11.40 45.76
CA PRO A 317 29.07 -10.41 44.69
C PRO A 317 30.39 -9.99 44.00
N THR A 318 31.51 -10.63 44.32
CA THR A 318 32.85 -10.28 43.82
C THR A 318 33.10 -10.67 42.36
N GLY A 319 32.26 -11.51 41.74
CA GLY A 319 32.39 -11.84 40.33
C GLY A 319 31.41 -12.92 39.83
N ALA A 320 31.51 -13.25 38.54
CA ALA A 320 30.78 -14.34 37.91
C ALA A 320 31.67 -15.58 37.76
N TYR A 321 31.09 -16.75 38.01
CA TYR A 321 31.69 -18.05 37.68
C TYR A 321 31.40 -18.36 36.21
N VAL A 322 32.45 -18.32 35.40
CA VAL A 322 32.39 -18.38 33.94
C VAL A 322 33.21 -19.57 33.46
N SER A 323 32.64 -20.42 32.62
CA SER A 323 33.29 -21.67 32.17
C SER A 323 34.07 -21.44 30.88
N TYR A 324 35.35 -21.81 30.84
CA TYR A 324 36.17 -21.76 29.63
C TYR A 324 37.01 -23.04 29.54
N GLY A 325 36.67 -23.91 28.58
CA GLY A 325 37.18 -25.28 28.56
C GLY A 325 36.70 -26.10 29.76
N SER A 326 37.61 -26.84 30.40
CA SER A 326 37.31 -27.66 31.60
C SER A 326 37.35 -26.87 32.93
N GLU A 327 37.63 -25.58 32.91
CA GLU A 327 37.87 -24.77 34.11
C GLU A 327 36.77 -23.69 34.30
N GLN A 328 36.45 -23.39 35.58
CA GLN A 328 35.59 -22.26 35.95
C GLN A 328 36.46 -21.13 36.51
N PHE A 329 36.41 -19.98 35.85
CA PHE A 329 37.12 -18.76 36.26
C PHE A 329 36.15 -17.85 37.01
N LEU A 330 36.62 -17.24 38.09
CA LEU A 330 35.94 -16.11 38.72
C LEU A 330 36.47 -14.82 38.09
N THR A 331 35.59 -14.01 37.51
CA THR A 331 35.96 -12.72 36.91
C THR A 331 35.05 -11.61 37.41
N ASN A 332 35.64 -10.45 37.74
CA ASN A 332 34.95 -9.31 38.35
C ASN A 332 34.34 -8.36 37.32
N ASN A 333 34.77 -8.43 36.06
CA ASN A 333 34.24 -7.61 34.96
C ASN A 333 33.05 -8.34 34.32
N VAL A 334 31.86 -8.10 34.87
CA VAL A 334 30.65 -8.90 34.62
C VAL A 334 29.49 -8.09 34.06
N GLU A 335 28.65 -8.76 33.29
CA GLU A 335 27.37 -8.25 32.80
C GLU A 335 26.27 -9.27 33.09
N SER A 336 25.19 -8.82 33.72
CA SER A 336 24.01 -9.65 34.01
C SER A 336 23.01 -9.59 32.86
N LEU A 337 22.24 -10.66 32.64
CA LEU A 337 21.13 -10.65 31.69
C LEU A 337 19.90 -10.03 32.35
N VAL A 338 19.47 -8.89 31.82
CA VAL A 338 18.32 -8.10 32.29
C VAL A 338 17.16 -8.22 31.30
N ILE A 339 15.95 -8.40 31.84
CA ILE A 339 14.72 -8.54 31.05
C ILE A 339 13.85 -7.28 31.24
N PRO A 340 13.48 -6.56 30.16
CA PRO A 340 12.55 -5.45 30.24
C PRO A 340 11.14 -5.90 30.64
N VAL A 341 10.42 -5.05 31.39
CA VAL A 341 9.01 -5.29 31.75
C VAL A 341 8.16 -5.41 30.47
N GLY A 342 7.44 -6.53 30.33
CA GLY A 342 6.64 -6.87 29.14
C GLY A 342 7.26 -7.97 28.26
N CYS A 343 8.56 -8.27 28.44
CA CYS A 343 9.21 -9.43 27.85
C CYS A 343 9.06 -10.66 28.77
N ASN A 344 8.88 -11.84 28.17
CA ASN A 344 8.77 -13.11 28.86
C ASN A 344 9.88 -14.06 28.38
N CYS A 345 10.74 -14.50 29.30
CA CYS A 345 11.88 -15.37 28.99
C CYS A 345 11.73 -16.73 29.67
N PHE A 346 12.00 -17.79 28.92
CA PHE A 346 11.84 -19.17 29.38
C PHE A 346 12.88 -20.09 28.74
N TRP A 347 13.14 -21.19 29.43
CA TRP A 347 14.04 -22.25 28.99
C TRP A 347 13.28 -23.25 28.11
N ILE A 348 13.88 -23.67 26.98
CA ILE A 348 13.31 -24.69 26.08
C ILE A 348 14.29 -25.82 25.81
N SER A 349 13.80 -27.05 25.73
CA SER A 349 14.62 -28.21 25.34
C SER A 349 15.08 -28.11 23.87
N PRO A 350 16.34 -28.45 23.52
CA PRO A 350 16.88 -28.30 22.17
C PRO A 350 16.14 -29.11 21.10
N TYR A 351 15.42 -30.17 21.48
CA TYR A 351 14.64 -31.01 20.58
C TYR A 351 13.39 -30.31 19.98
N ALA A 352 13.04 -29.09 20.44
CA ALA A 352 11.81 -28.38 20.07
C ALA A 352 11.87 -27.55 18.75
N GLY A 353 12.77 -27.88 17.82
CA GLY A 353 12.85 -27.27 16.49
C GLY A 353 13.31 -25.81 16.50
N ILE A 354 14.54 -25.55 16.92
CA ILE A 354 15.00 -24.20 17.32
C ILE A 354 15.40 -23.27 16.15
N ASN A 355 15.76 -23.80 14.98
CA ASN A 355 16.51 -23.08 13.92
C ASN A 355 15.85 -21.82 13.31
N SER A 356 14.59 -21.51 13.62
CA SER A 356 13.88 -20.33 13.12
C SER A 356 13.07 -19.55 14.16
N ARG A 357 13.24 -19.80 15.46
CA ARG A 357 12.50 -19.05 16.49
C ARG A 357 13.11 -17.65 16.71
N PRO A 358 12.31 -16.56 16.68
CA PRO A 358 12.75 -15.27 17.21
C PRO A 358 12.96 -15.36 18.73
N GLY A 359 13.74 -14.44 19.31
CA GLY A 359 13.94 -14.35 20.76
C GLY A 359 15.08 -15.18 21.36
N LEU A 360 15.82 -15.97 20.57
CA LEU A 360 16.99 -16.74 21.05
C LEU A 360 18.11 -15.85 21.61
N VAL A 361 18.51 -16.08 22.88
CA VAL A 361 19.58 -15.32 23.52
C VAL A 361 20.96 -15.84 23.09
N ARG A 362 21.70 -15.02 22.34
CA ARG A 362 23.04 -15.33 21.82
C ARG A 362 24.16 -14.78 22.71
N SER A 363 25.29 -15.49 22.72
CA SER A 363 26.57 -14.95 23.19
C SER A 363 27.07 -13.87 22.22
N ALA A 364 27.87 -12.91 22.70
CA ALA A 364 28.42 -11.82 21.86
C ALA A 364 29.64 -12.23 21.00
N ASP A 365 29.77 -13.51 20.67
CA ASP A 365 30.82 -14.03 19.79
C ASP A 365 30.36 -13.88 18.32
N PRO A 366 31.03 -13.03 17.50
CA PRO A 366 30.63 -12.83 16.11
C PRO A 366 31.12 -13.94 15.18
N VAL A 367 32.10 -14.75 15.61
CA VAL A 367 32.72 -15.81 14.79
C VAL A 367 31.92 -17.11 14.91
N TYR A 368 31.40 -17.39 16.11
CA TYR A 368 30.64 -18.60 16.40
C TYR A 368 29.31 -18.24 17.08
N HIS A 369 28.19 -18.60 16.43
CA HIS A 369 26.84 -18.34 16.94
C HIS A 369 26.48 -19.27 18.12
N TRP A 370 27.07 -19.02 19.29
CA TRP A 370 26.73 -19.72 20.53
C TRP A 370 25.44 -19.18 21.14
N LEU A 371 24.60 -20.10 21.64
CA LEU A 371 23.39 -19.82 22.39
C LEU A 371 23.65 -19.95 23.90
N VAL A 372 22.94 -19.19 24.72
CA VAL A 372 22.98 -19.35 26.19
C VAL A 372 22.13 -20.56 26.58
N GLY A 373 22.77 -21.61 27.07
CA GLY A 373 22.10 -22.82 27.56
C GLY A 373 22.38 -23.11 29.03
N ARG A 374 21.50 -23.89 29.65
CA ARG A 374 21.71 -24.49 30.97
C ARG A 374 21.68 -26.02 30.90
N VAL A 375 22.42 -26.65 31.80
CA VAL A 375 22.47 -28.11 31.98
C VAL A 375 22.20 -28.42 33.44
N GLN A 376 21.34 -29.40 33.69
CA GLN A 376 21.22 -30.01 35.01
C GLN A 376 22.22 -31.16 35.14
N LEU A 377 23.12 -31.04 36.11
CA LEU A 377 24.05 -32.08 36.52
C LEU A 377 23.30 -33.14 37.35
N GLY A 378 23.76 -34.40 37.32
CA GLY A 378 23.10 -35.52 38.01
C GLY A 378 22.93 -35.39 39.54
N ASN A 379 23.57 -34.41 40.17
CA ASN A 379 23.38 -34.04 41.58
C ASN A 379 22.33 -32.92 41.78
N GLY A 380 21.56 -32.58 40.75
CA GLY A 380 20.52 -31.55 40.74
C GLY A 380 21.01 -30.13 40.46
N GLN A 381 22.33 -29.89 40.47
CA GLN A 381 22.91 -28.56 40.29
C GLN A 381 22.78 -28.06 38.84
N ILE A 382 22.61 -26.75 38.66
CA ILE A 382 22.52 -26.13 37.33
C ILE A 382 23.80 -25.39 36.99
N THR A 383 24.34 -25.66 35.80
CA THR A 383 25.44 -24.87 35.20
C THR A 383 24.98 -24.18 33.91
N ILE A 384 25.61 -23.06 33.58
CA ILE A 384 25.37 -22.27 32.36
C ILE A 384 26.57 -22.48 31.44
N SER A 385 26.32 -22.71 30.16
CA SER A 385 27.38 -22.98 29.17
C SER A 385 26.96 -22.56 27.76
N LYS A 386 27.93 -22.53 26.84
CA LYS A 386 27.71 -22.24 25.41
C LYS A 386 27.17 -23.47 24.69
N VAL A 387 26.03 -23.31 24.01
CA VAL A 387 25.48 -24.32 23.09
C VAL A 387 25.78 -23.92 21.65
N ARG A 388 26.34 -24.85 20.86
CA ARG A 388 26.65 -24.58 19.45
C ARG A 388 25.38 -24.71 18.61
N SER A 389 25.04 -23.69 17.82
CA SER A 389 23.86 -23.70 16.95
C SER A 389 23.93 -24.69 15.78
N THR A 390 25.11 -25.23 15.47
CA THR A 390 25.32 -26.28 14.46
C THR A 390 25.29 -27.70 15.04
N ASP A 391 25.71 -27.86 16.31
CA ASP A 391 26.08 -29.14 16.90
C ASP A 391 25.50 -29.28 18.32
N PHE A 392 24.19 -29.51 18.44
CA PHE A 392 23.47 -29.58 19.73
C PHE A 392 23.96 -30.67 20.71
N TYR A 393 24.85 -31.57 20.26
CA TYR A 393 25.51 -32.60 21.08
C TYR A 393 26.88 -32.19 21.64
N GLN A 394 27.47 -31.06 21.21
CA GLN A 394 28.79 -30.61 21.69
C GLN A 394 28.67 -29.44 22.68
N TRP A 395 28.96 -29.73 23.94
CA TRP A 395 29.03 -28.77 25.05
C TRP A 395 30.50 -28.52 25.41
N TRP A 396 30.94 -27.26 25.42
CA TRP A 396 32.36 -26.93 25.60
C TRP A 396 32.79 -26.76 27.07
N SER A 397 32.19 -27.56 27.96
CA SER A 397 32.52 -27.60 29.39
C SER A 397 32.46 -29.04 29.90
N ASN A 398 33.62 -29.65 30.14
CA ASN A 398 33.72 -31.02 30.67
C ASN A 398 34.06 -30.98 32.18
N PRO A 399 33.09 -31.23 33.08
CA PRO A 399 33.30 -31.10 34.51
C PRO A 399 34.00 -32.34 35.11
N VAL A 400 35.31 -32.22 35.31
CA VAL A 400 36.15 -32.98 36.27
C VAL A 400 35.78 -34.47 36.46
N GLY A 401 36.46 -35.35 35.72
CA GLY A 401 36.56 -36.79 36.03
C GLY A 401 35.94 -37.71 34.97
N PRO A 402 36.52 -38.91 34.72
CA PRO A 402 36.09 -39.80 33.65
C PRO A 402 34.83 -40.65 33.93
N GLU A 403 34.04 -40.34 34.97
CA GLU A 403 32.94 -41.20 35.46
C GLU A 403 31.55 -40.51 35.55
N SER A 404 31.39 -39.31 34.99
CA SER A 404 30.14 -38.52 35.08
C SER A 404 29.12 -38.77 33.96
N SER A 405 28.73 -40.03 33.74
CA SER A 405 27.68 -40.41 32.77
C SER A 405 26.27 -40.05 33.25
N GLY A 406 25.94 -38.74 33.33
CA GLY A 406 24.70 -38.27 33.95
C GLY A 406 24.36 -36.80 33.72
N PHE A 407 24.12 -36.40 32.48
CA PHE A 407 23.39 -35.15 32.15
C PHE A 407 21.92 -35.50 31.91
N THR A 408 21.00 -34.98 32.74
CA THR A 408 19.59 -35.39 32.72
C THR A 408 18.70 -34.50 31.84
N THR A 409 18.99 -33.20 31.79
CA THR A 409 18.24 -32.21 31.01
C THR A 409 19.16 -31.11 30.49
N THR A 410 18.86 -30.64 29.28
CA THR A 410 19.53 -29.53 28.61
C THR A 410 18.48 -28.57 28.05
N GLU A 411 18.70 -27.27 28.21
CA GLU A 411 17.77 -26.24 27.75
C GLU A 411 18.49 -24.98 27.24
N VAL A 412 17.84 -24.24 26.36
CA VAL A 412 18.31 -22.99 25.74
C VAL A 412 17.36 -21.85 26.09
N LEU A 413 17.88 -20.64 26.27
CA LEU A 413 17.09 -19.47 26.66
C LEU A 413 16.47 -18.74 25.45
N VAL A 414 15.14 -18.55 25.51
CA VAL A 414 14.34 -17.76 24.56
C VAL A 414 13.58 -16.65 25.31
N CYS A 415 13.46 -15.47 24.68
CA CYS A 415 12.81 -14.28 25.21
C CYS A 415 11.87 -13.65 24.16
N GLU A 416 10.57 -13.67 24.44
CA GLU A 416 9.50 -13.21 23.53
C GLU A 416 8.75 -11.99 24.11
N ASN A 417 8.15 -11.15 23.26
CA ASN A 417 7.41 -9.95 23.69
C ASN A 417 5.90 -10.26 23.82
N SER A 418 5.29 -9.91 24.95
CA SER A 418 3.89 -10.27 25.25
C SER A 418 2.83 -9.41 24.56
N ALA A 419 3.18 -8.25 23.99
CA ALA A 419 2.23 -7.29 23.43
C ALA A 419 2.21 -7.30 21.89
N PHE A 420 1.25 -8.00 21.28
CA PHE A 420 1.06 -7.99 19.81
C PHE A 420 -0.42 -7.94 19.35
N THR A 421 -1.21 -7.02 19.91
CA THR A 421 -2.48 -6.57 19.31
C THR A 421 -2.19 -5.45 18.30
N THR A 422 -2.28 -5.76 17.00
CA THR A 422 -1.81 -4.86 15.93
C THR A 422 -2.79 -3.72 15.61
N THR A 423 -2.53 -2.52 16.14
CA THR A 423 -2.96 -1.27 15.49
C THR A 423 -1.95 -0.91 14.40
N GLN A 424 -2.43 -0.55 13.20
CA GLN A 424 -1.58 -0.29 12.03
C GLN A 424 -0.84 1.05 12.14
N THR A 425 0.45 1.05 11.78
CA THR A 425 1.11 2.23 11.20
C THR A 425 0.96 2.19 9.68
N PRO A 426 0.78 3.34 8.99
CA PRO A 426 0.66 3.38 7.54
C PRO A 426 2.00 3.07 6.86
N ALA A 427 1.95 2.37 5.74
CA ALA A 427 3.12 2.12 4.88
C ALA A 427 3.55 3.41 4.16
N PRO A 428 4.85 3.58 3.84
CA PRO A 428 5.31 4.72 3.05
C PRO A 428 4.71 4.70 1.63
N PRO A 429 4.53 5.87 0.99
CA PRO A 429 3.93 5.97 -0.34
C PRO A 429 4.77 5.26 -1.41
N LYS A 430 4.10 4.58 -2.35
CA LYS A 430 4.73 3.89 -3.48
C LYS A 430 5.36 4.93 -4.42
N GLN A 431 6.67 4.85 -4.64
CA GLN A 431 7.36 5.68 -5.64
C GLN A 431 7.05 5.17 -7.05
N CYS A 432 6.49 6.04 -7.90
CA CYS A 432 6.05 5.69 -9.26
C CYS A 432 7.09 5.92 -10.36
N ALA A 433 8.32 6.29 -9.99
CA ALA A 433 9.43 6.53 -10.89
C ALA A 433 10.69 5.91 -10.29
N LEU A 434 11.29 4.94 -10.98
CA LEU A 434 12.50 4.25 -10.53
C LEU A 434 13.65 4.52 -11.48
N TRP A 435 14.86 4.63 -10.94
CA TRP A 435 16.09 4.70 -11.73
C TRP A 435 16.72 3.31 -11.78
N SER A 436 16.91 2.78 -12.99
CA SER A 436 17.58 1.49 -13.20
C SER A 436 18.96 1.73 -13.80
N THR A 437 20.00 1.31 -13.09
CA THR A 437 21.37 1.28 -13.62
C THR A 437 21.46 0.37 -14.84
N TYR A 438 22.34 0.73 -15.77
CA TYR A 438 22.52 0.02 -17.03
C TYR A 438 24.01 -0.22 -17.30
N LEU A 439 24.33 -1.42 -17.79
CA LEU A 439 25.66 -1.77 -18.27
C LEU A 439 25.59 -1.97 -19.77
N ASN A 440 26.52 -1.34 -20.49
CA ASN A 440 26.55 -1.28 -21.95
C ASN A 440 26.52 -2.69 -22.57
N ASP A 441 25.40 -3.01 -23.25
CA ASP A 441 25.28 -3.75 -24.53
C ASP A 441 23.83 -4.25 -24.78
N GLU A 442 22.94 -4.21 -23.78
CA GLU A 442 21.53 -4.62 -23.90
C GLU A 442 20.59 -3.47 -24.31
N SER A 443 19.72 -3.66 -25.32
CA SER A 443 18.81 -2.58 -25.74
C SER A 443 17.71 -2.31 -24.69
N PRO A 444 17.50 -1.07 -24.20
CA PRO A 444 16.66 -0.74 -23.04
C PRO A 444 15.14 -0.81 -23.28
N LEU A 445 14.70 -1.66 -24.20
CA LEU A 445 13.40 -1.61 -24.89
C LEU A 445 12.18 -2.00 -24.05
N ILE A 446 12.34 -2.65 -22.89
CA ILE A 446 11.23 -3.34 -22.23
C ILE A 446 10.42 -2.44 -21.29
N ASN A 447 11.05 -1.53 -20.52
CA ASN A 447 10.35 -0.68 -19.53
C ASN A 447 10.84 0.79 -19.41
N GLY A 448 11.71 1.27 -20.31
CA GLY A 448 12.18 2.66 -20.27
C GLY A 448 11.09 3.67 -20.60
N PHE A 449 11.04 4.81 -19.90
CA PHE A 449 10.06 5.87 -20.18
C PHE A 449 10.35 6.58 -21.50
N ASN A 450 9.50 6.35 -22.51
CA ASN A 450 9.51 7.07 -23.78
C ASN A 450 8.97 8.49 -23.58
N ALA A 451 9.84 9.49 -23.72
CA ALA A 451 9.49 10.90 -23.57
C ALA A 451 9.06 11.59 -24.88
N GLY A 452 9.32 10.96 -26.04
CA GLY A 452 9.09 11.52 -27.37
C GLY A 452 10.11 11.01 -28.40
N VAL A 453 10.27 11.75 -29.51
CA VAL A 453 11.21 11.42 -30.60
C VAL A 453 12.34 12.44 -30.74
N SER A 454 13.49 12.00 -31.25
CA SER A 454 14.64 12.84 -31.55
C SER A 454 14.51 13.51 -32.93
N HIS A 455 15.41 14.44 -33.23
CA HIS A 455 15.58 15.03 -34.57
C HIS A 455 15.86 14.02 -35.71
N GLN A 456 16.22 12.77 -35.37
CA GLN A 456 16.42 11.66 -36.32
C GLN A 456 15.24 10.67 -36.32
N ASN A 457 14.11 11.05 -35.70
CA ASN A 457 12.91 10.22 -35.52
C ASN A 457 13.16 8.92 -34.73
N THR A 458 14.20 8.89 -33.88
CA THR A 458 14.51 7.81 -32.94
C THR A 458 13.77 8.04 -31.61
N THR A 459 13.40 6.97 -30.90
CA THR A 459 12.76 7.08 -29.57
C THR A 459 13.74 7.66 -28.54
N VAL A 460 13.30 8.69 -27.83
CA VAL A 460 14.06 9.33 -26.75
C VAL A 460 13.59 8.82 -25.40
N PHE A 461 14.50 8.20 -24.67
CA PHE A 461 14.29 7.79 -23.28
C PHE A 461 14.91 8.82 -22.32
N ILE A 462 14.47 8.80 -21.07
CA ILE A 462 15.04 9.62 -20.01
C ILE A 462 16.11 8.83 -19.27
N GLY A 463 17.30 9.42 -19.13
CA GLY A 463 18.37 8.90 -18.30
C GLY A 463 18.97 9.96 -17.39
N ARG A 464 19.81 9.52 -16.46
CA ARG A 464 20.71 10.37 -15.68
C ARG A 464 22.10 9.73 -15.62
N ALA A 465 23.12 10.56 -15.45
CA ALA A 465 24.47 10.09 -15.12
C ALA A 465 25.10 11.06 -14.11
N TYR A 466 26.14 10.59 -13.41
CA TYR A 466 26.81 11.33 -12.35
C TYR A 466 27.92 12.20 -12.93
N LEU A 467 27.85 13.52 -12.72
CA LEU A 467 28.72 14.51 -13.34
C LEU A 467 28.97 15.68 -12.39
N SER A 468 30.23 16.11 -12.23
CA SER A 468 30.62 17.19 -11.30
C SER A 468 30.08 16.98 -9.87
N ASN A 469 30.09 15.74 -9.40
CA ASN A 469 29.53 15.29 -8.12
C ASN A 469 28.01 15.48 -7.95
N GLN A 470 27.23 15.49 -9.04
CA GLN A 470 25.77 15.48 -9.02
C GLN A 470 25.19 14.62 -10.14
N PHE A 471 24.11 13.89 -9.89
CA PHE A 471 23.29 13.32 -10.96
C PHE A 471 22.64 14.43 -11.80
N GLN A 472 22.85 14.40 -13.12
CA GLN A 472 22.23 15.31 -14.08
C GLN A 472 21.33 14.50 -15.04
N PRO A 473 20.09 14.95 -15.33
CA PRO A 473 19.25 14.30 -16.34
C PRO A 473 19.76 14.57 -17.75
N GLY A 474 19.39 13.68 -18.67
CA GLY A 474 19.64 13.84 -20.08
C GLY A 474 18.77 12.91 -20.93
N ARG A 475 18.86 13.08 -22.25
CA ARG A 475 18.22 12.15 -23.19
C ARG A 475 19.09 10.93 -23.38
N VAL A 476 18.50 9.75 -23.52
CA VAL A 476 19.17 8.59 -24.13
C VAL A 476 18.56 8.34 -25.50
N ASP A 477 19.44 8.26 -26.50
CA ASP A 477 19.11 7.81 -27.85
C ASP A 477 19.63 6.39 -28.03
N VAL A 478 18.72 5.45 -28.27
CA VAL A 478 19.03 4.02 -28.45
C VAL A 478 19.98 3.74 -29.62
N THR A 479 20.08 4.65 -30.60
CA THR A 479 21.03 4.50 -31.72
C THR A 479 22.46 4.92 -31.38
N ALA A 480 22.65 5.74 -30.34
CA ALA A 480 23.90 6.44 -30.10
C ALA A 480 24.66 5.98 -28.85
N GLY A 481 24.05 5.17 -27.98
CA GLY A 481 24.70 4.54 -26.82
C GLY A 481 25.20 5.55 -25.78
N GLY A 482 24.35 5.88 -24.79
CA GLY A 482 24.70 6.72 -23.63
C GLY A 482 23.76 7.92 -23.40
N VAL A 483 23.93 8.60 -22.27
CA VAL A 483 23.16 9.81 -21.91
C VAL A 483 23.80 11.05 -22.54
N PHE A 484 22.97 11.89 -23.17
CA PHE A 484 23.33 13.26 -23.55
C PHE A 484 22.73 14.21 -22.51
N MET A 485 23.56 14.63 -21.56
CA MET A 485 23.22 15.62 -20.53
C MET A 485 23.34 17.04 -21.07
N SER A 486 22.80 18.03 -20.35
CA SER A 486 22.89 19.44 -20.74
C SER A 486 24.18 20.14 -20.27
N TYR A 487 24.81 19.66 -19.20
CA TYR A 487 25.79 20.38 -18.38
C TYR A 487 27.15 20.72 -19.05
N THR A 488 27.59 19.95 -20.06
CA THR A 488 28.72 20.33 -20.93
C THR A 488 28.38 20.09 -22.39
N SER A 489 29.20 20.65 -23.28
CA SER A 489 29.03 20.58 -24.73
C SER A 489 29.38 19.24 -25.38
N GLU A 490 29.79 18.25 -24.58
CA GLU A 490 30.40 17.02 -25.06
C GLU A 490 29.47 15.81 -24.86
N LYS A 491 29.60 14.80 -25.74
CA LYS A 491 28.94 13.51 -25.51
C LYS A 491 29.63 12.79 -24.36
N LEU A 492 29.16 13.03 -23.14
CA LEU A 492 29.57 12.32 -21.92
C LEU A 492 29.03 10.89 -21.92
N SER A 493 29.64 10.06 -22.76
CA SER A 493 29.46 8.61 -22.89
C SER A 493 30.02 7.86 -21.67
N THR A 494 29.59 8.28 -20.49
CA THR A 494 29.82 7.62 -19.20
C THR A 494 29.23 6.21 -19.23
N LYS A 495 29.95 5.24 -18.67
CA LYS A 495 29.49 3.84 -18.63
C LYS A 495 28.49 3.57 -17.51
N ASP A 496 28.41 4.49 -16.56
CA ASP A 496 27.68 4.38 -15.29
C ASP A 496 26.44 5.27 -15.35
N ASN A 497 25.47 4.88 -16.18
CA ASN A 497 24.25 5.64 -16.40
C ASN A 497 22.99 4.87 -15.99
N GLU A 498 21.95 5.62 -15.64
CA GLU A 498 20.67 5.07 -15.18
C GLU A 498 19.53 5.59 -16.05
N TYR A 499 18.48 4.77 -16.19
CA TYR A 499 17.31 5.05 -17.02
C TYR A 499 16.07 5.18 -16.14
N LEU A 500 15.16 6.07 -16.52
CA LEU A 500 13.87 6.20 -15.84
C LEU A 500 12.94 5.05 -16.28
N VAL A 501 12.55 4.22 -15.32
CA VAL A 501 11.64 3.09 -15.48
C VAL A 501 10.35 3.39 -14.73
N VAL A 502 9.21 3.16 -15.38
CA VAL A 502 7.88 3.37 -14.79
C VAL A 502 7.27 2.00 -14.44
N PRO A 503 7.03 1.69 -13.16
CA PRO A 503 6.40 0.43 -12.77
C PRO A 503 5.00 0.25 -13.37
N LYS A 504 4.65 -0.98 -13.74
CA LYS A 504 3.29 -1.34 -14.15
C LYS A 504 2.31 -1.01 -13.02
N GLY A 505 1.35 -0.12 -13.28
CA GLY A 505 0.44 0.44 -12.26
C GLY A 505 0.70 1.91 -11.93
N CYS A 506 1.73 2.53 -12.51
CA CYS A 506 1.95 3.97 -12.50
C CYS A 506 1.69 4.60 -13.88
N SER A 507 1.39 5.89 -13.92
CA SER A 507 1.39 6.71 -15.14
C SER A 507 2.35 7.87 -14.94
N CYS A 508 3.15 8.16 -15.96
CA CYS A 508 4.04 9.30 -16.00
C CYS A 508 3.71 10.15 -17.22
N TYR A 509 3.59 11.46 -17.03
CA TYR A 509 3.27 12.40 -18.09
C TYR A 509 3.91 13.76 -17.83
N PHE A 510 4.10 14.51 -18.91
CA PHE A 510 4.59 15.88 -18.86
C PHE A 510 3.42 16.85 -18.69
N THR A 511 3.57 17.83 -17.80
CA THR A 511 2.60 18.91 -17.56
C THR A 511 3.32 20.23 -17.38
N ASP A 512 2.63 21.37 -17.46
CA ASP A 512 3.25 22.67 -17.23
C ASP A 512 3.84 22.77 -15.80
N PRO A 513 4.87 23.62 -15.58
CA PRO A 513 5.55 23.67 -14.30
C PRO A 513 4.69 24.19 -13.15
N THR A 514 3.65 24.99 -13.42
CA THR A 514 2.80 25.57 -12.38
C THR A 514 1.81 24.53 -11.83
N THR A 515 1.26 23.69 -12.71
CA THR A 515 0.52 22.48 -12.29
C THR A 515 1.45 21.49 -11.59
N ALA A 516 2.64 21.23 -12.15
CA ALA A 516 3.61 20.30 -11.56
C ALA A 516 4.00 20.69 -10.13
N ALA A 517 4.25 21.98 -9.86
CA ALA A 517 4.65 22.52 -8.56
C ALA A 517 3.64 22.30 -7.41
N THR A 518 2.45 21.77 -7.71
CA THR A 518 1.38 21.46 -6.74
C THR A 518 1.14 19.96 -6.53
N ARG A 519 1.90 19.08 -7.21
CA ARG A 519 1.72 17.62 -7.19
C ARG A 519 2.90 16.91 -6.54
N ASP A 520 2.62 15.93 -5.68
CA ASP A 520 3.65 15.14 -5.00
C ASP A 520 4.42 14.19 -5.96
N GLY A 521 3.88 13.92 -7.15
CA GLY A 521 4.46 13.02 -8.15
C GLY A 521 5.59 13.58 -9.02
N VAL A 522 6.06 14.82 -8.80
CA VAL A 522 7.13 15.42 -9.63
C VAL A 522 8.41 14.58 -9.58
N VAL A 523 8.95 14.21 -10.75
CA VAL A 523 10.20 13.43 -10.83
C VAL A 523 11.40 14.32 -10.52
N GLN A 524 11.79 14.29 -9.25
CA GLN A 524 12.98 14.96 -8.74
C GLN A 524 14.24 14.10 -8.95
N ILE A 525 15.38 14.75 -9.12
CA ILE A 525 16.70 14.14 -8.98
C ILE A 525 17.31 14.72 -7.69
N PRO A 526 17.21 14.00 -6.55
CA PRO A 526 17.74 14.46 -5.28
C PRO A 526 19.25 14.21 -5.22
N ASP A 527 20.05 15.23 -5.50
CA ASP A 527 21.50 15.19 -5.31
C ASP A 527 22.08 16.57 -4.93
N GLY A 528 22.67 16.66 -3.74
CA GLY A 528 23.22 17.91 -3.19
C GLY A 528 22.19 19.01 -2.86
N ASN A 529 22.67 20.26 -2.85
CA ASN A 529 21.90 21.44 -2.41
C ASN A 529 20.89 21.98 -3.45
N PHE A 530 20.78 21.35 -4.63
CA PHE A 530 19.92 21.82 -5.72
C PHE A 530 18.88 20.76 -6.09
N GLN A 531 17.60 21.11 -5.97
CA GLN A 531 16.52 20.27 -6.49
C GLN A 531 16.37 20.52 -8.00
N PHE A 532 16.75 19.51 -8.79
CA PHE A 532 16.44 19.43 -10.21
C PHE A 532 15.18 18.59 -10.43
N TYR A 533 14.27 19.07 -11.28
CA TYR A 533 13.20 18.24 -11.85
C TYR A 533 13.56 17.82 -13.27
N VAL A 534 13.01 16.68 -13.71
CA VAL A 534 13.09 16.25 -15.11
C VAL A 534 12.06 17.01 -15.94
N GLY A 535 12.48 17.67 -17.02
CA GLY A 535 11.60 18.37 -17.95
C GLY A 535 11.84 17.98 -19.41
N ARG A 536 11.09 18.60 -20.32
CA ARG A 536 11.36 18.52 -21.77
C ARG A 536 11.09 19.84 -22.50
N VAL A 537 11.81 20.01 -23.61
CA VAL A 537 11.54 21.02 -24.64
C VAL A 537 11.05 20.31 -25.89
N THR A 538 9.85 20.67 -26.35
CA THR A 538 9.33 20.28 -27.66
C THR A 538 9.64 21.38 -28.68
N PHE A 539 10.33 21.04 -29.77
CA PHE A 539 10.74 22.01 -30.80
C PHE A 539 9.65 22.15 -31.87
N PRO A 540 9.62 23.26 -32.65
CA PRO A 540 8.62 23.47 -33.71
C PRO A 540 8.61 22.37 -34.80
N ALA A 541 9.69 21.59 -34.93
CA ALA A 541 9.79 20.45 -35.84
C ALA A 541 9.33 19.10 -35.20
N GLY A 542 8.68 19.13 -34.03
CA GLY A 542 8.06 17.95 -33.39
C GLY A 542 9.00 17.04 -32.60
N TYR A 543 10.32 17.21 -32.71
CA TYR A 543 11.28 16.49 -31.86
C TYR A 543 11.40 17.11 -30.46
N ILE A 544 11.95 16.33 -29.51
CA ILE A 544 12.16 16.75 -28.13
C ILE A 544 13.65 16.77 -27.71
N ALA A 545 13.94 17.55 -26.67
CA ALA A 545 15.12 17.38 -25.82
C ALA A 545 14.68 17.25 -24.35
N ILE A 546 15.35 16.38 -23.60
CA ILE A 546 15.20 16.30 -22.14
C ILE A 546 15.95 17.46 -21.49
N SER A 547 15.37 18.05 -20.46
CA SER A 547 15.93 19.19 -19.74
C SER A 547 16.08 18.90 -18.23
N LYS A 548 17.07 19.54 -17.59
CA LYS A 548 17.06 19.76 -16.13
C LYS A 548 16.27 21.04 -15.86
N VAL A 549 15.35 21.01 -14.91
CA VAL A 549 14.58 22.19 -14.49
C VAL A 549 14.99 22.57 -13.07
N ILE A 550 15.44 23.80 -12.87
CA ILE A 550 15.82 24.28 -11.54
C ILE A 550 14.55 24.64 -10.75
N ALA A 551 14.30 23.95 -9.64
CA ALA A 551 13.04 24.05 -8.89
C ALA A 551 12.74 25.46 -8.31
N SER A 552 13.77 26.30 -8.10
CA SER A 552 13.63 27.62 -7.49
C SER A 552 13.16 28.73 -8.44
N ASN A 553 13.31 28.54 -9.76
CA ASN A 553 12.98 29.56 -10.77
C ASN A 553 12.28 29.01 -12.03
N PHE A 554 12.09 27.69 -12.12
CA PHE A 554 11.54 27.00 -13.29
C PHE A 554 12.24 27.35 -14.61
N VAL A 555 13.55 27.63 -14.57
CA VAL A 555 14.38 27.69 -15.78
C VAL A 555 14.81 26.26 -16.13
N GLN A 556 14.54 25.87 -17.38
CA GLN A 556 14.96 24.59 -17.94
C GLN A 556 16.21 24.73 -18.79
N TYR A 557 17.13 23.78 -18.67
CA TYR A 557 18.39 23.74 -19.41
C TYR A 557 18.48 22.43 -20.19
N TYR A 558 18.82 22.50 -21.48
CA TYR A 558 18.81 21.37 -22.40
C TYR A 558 19.96 21.48 -23.41
N SER A 559 20.39 20.34 -23.97
CA SER A 559 21.45 20.31 -24.98
C SER A 559 20.89 20.34 -26.40
N THR A 560 21.39 21.26 -27.23
CA THR A 560 21.23 21.22 -28.70
C THR A 560 22.54 21.55 -29.38
N ASN A 561 23.00 20.70 -30.31
CA ASN A 561 24.25 20.88 -31.04
C ASN A 561 25.49 21.10 -30.15
N GLY A 562 25.46 20.59 -28.91
CA GLY A 562 26.49 20.82 -27.90
C GLY A 562 26.38 22.15 -27.14
N ALA A 563 25.42 23.02 -27.42
CA ALA A 563 25.14 24.17 -26.54
C ALA A 563 24.19 23.75 -25.40
N GLU A 564 24.54 24.08 -24.14
CA GLU A 564 23.52 24.17 -23.09
C GLU A 564 22.71 25.45 -23.34
N ILE A 565 21.41 25.30 -23.61
CA ILE A 565 20.49 26.43 -23.78
C ILE A 565 19.53 26.44 -22.60
N SER A 566 19.38 27.60 -21.98
CA SER A 566 18.35 27.87 -20.97
C SER A 566 17.08 28.44 -21.60
N ASN A 567 15.92 28.03 -21.12
CA ASN A 567 14.61 28.59 -21.45
C ASN A 567 13.71 28.57 -20.21
N ILE A 568 12.56 29.25 -20.23
CA ILE A 568 11.51 29.01 -19.22
C ILE A 568 11.00 27.58 -19.40
N ALA A 569 10.74 26.87 -18.30
CA ALA A 569 10.20 25.52 -18.34
C ALA A 569 8.81 25.50 -18.99
N THR A 570 8.65 24.67 -20.01
CA THR A 570 7.36 24.43 -20.68
C THR A 570 6.67 23.19 -20.13
N GLU A 571 7.46 22.18 -19.77
CA GLU A 571 6.97 20.85 -19.39
C GLU A 571 7.89 20.23 -18.32
N VAL A 572 7.30 19.73 -17.24
CA VAL A 572 7.93 18.98 -16.14
C VAL A 572 7.27 17.61 -16.01
N LEU A 573 8.05 16.58 -15.72
CA LEU A 573 7.58 15.20 -15.59
C LEU A 573 6.96 14.94 -14.22
N VAL A 574 5.75 14.38 -14.23
CA VAL A 574 5.00 13.94 -13.04
C VAL A 574 4.65 12.46 -13.20
N CYS A 575 4.77 11.68 -12.12
CA CYS A 575 4.52 10.25 -12.05
C CYS A 575 3.61 9.90 -10.85
N GLU A 576 2.46 9.29 -11.11
CA GLU A 576 1.39 9.04 -10.13
C GLU A 576 0.87 7.59 -10.24
N THR A 577 0.22 7.07 -9.19
CA THR A 577 -0.41 5.73 -9.22
C THR A 577 -1.69 5.73 -10.05
N ASN A 578 -1.94 4.66 -10.80
CA ASN A 578 -3.13 4.49 -11.63
C ASN A 578 -4.37 4.07 -10.83
N ASP A 579 -4.71 4.81 -9.78
CA ASP A 579 -6.02 4.71 -9.14
C ASP A 579 -7.06 5.37 -10.06
N GLN A 580 -7.65 4.57 -10.97
CA GLN A 580 -8.57 5.04 -12.03
C GLN A 580 -9.97 5.45 -11.51
N SER A 581 -10.04 6.31 -10.50
CA SER A 581 -11.27 6.97 -10.05
C SER A 581 -11.45 8.40 -10.56
N ASN A 582 -10.41 9.02 -11.14
CA ASN A 582 -10.42 10.44 -11.53
C ASN A 582 -10.15 10.67 -13.02
N THR A 583 -11.18 11.10 -13.75
CA THR A 583 -11.05 11.84 -15.01
C THR A 583 -10.58 13.28 -14.76
N PRO A 584 -9.96 13.98 -15.73
CA PRO A 584 -9.44 15.34 -15.53
C PRO A 584 -10.54 16.34 -15.13
N PRO A 585 -10.22 17.35 -14.30
CA PRO A 585 -11.24 18.09 -13.54
C PRO A 585 -11.95 19.18 -14.35
N LEU A 586 -13.28 19.08 -14.42
CA LEU A 586 -14.13 20.26 -14.32
C LEU A 586 -14.22 20.63 -12.82
N VAL A 587 -14.02 21.91 -12.48
CA VAL A 587 -13.90 22.33 -11.07
C VAL A 587 -15.20 22.07 -10.29
N THR A 588 -15.17 21.07 -9.41
CA THR A 588 -16.19 20.79 -8.39
C THR A 588 -15.50 20.37 -7.09
N TYR A 589 -16.01 20.86 -5.95
CA TYR A 589 -15.44 20.59 -4.63
C TYR A 589 -15.90 19.22 -4.11
N SER A 590 -15.07 18.56 -3.29
CA SER A 590 -15.39 17.25 -2.71
C SER A 590 -16.40 17.37 -1.54
N ASN A 591 -17.55 16.70 -1.67
CA ASN A 591 -18.75 16.90 -0.84
C ASN A 591 -18.71 16.27 0.57
N SER A 592 -17.55 16.24 1.24
CA SER A 592 -17.36 15.53 2.52
C SER A 592 -17.66 16.35 3.79
N ALA A 593 -17.93 17.65 3.68
CA ALA A 593 -18.24 18.52 4.83
C ALA A 593 -19.46 19.40 4.56
N CYS A 594 -20.61 19.09 5.19
CA CYS A 594 -21.86 19.80 4.95
C CYS A 594 -22.03 21.14 5.69
N ALA A 595 -21.03 21.54 6.47
CA ALA A 595 -21.01 22.82 7.16
C ALA A 595 -19.57 23.33 7.25
N MET A 596 -19.36 24.62 6.97
CA MET A 596 -18.04 25.24 6.96
C MET A 596 -18.04 26.50 7.84
N TRP A 597 -16.94 26.74 8.55
CA TRP A 597 -16.75 27.98 9.30
C TRP A 597 -16.25 29.08 8.37
N LYS A 598 -16.87 30.26 8.42
CA LYS A 598 -16.53 31.41 7.56
C LYS A 598 -16.29 32.65 8.42
N THR A 599 -15.12 33.26 8.26
CA THR A 599 -14.75 34.44 9.04
C THR A 599 -15.54 35.69 8.63
N TYR A 600 -16.16 36.29 9.61
CA TYR A 600 -16.79 37.60 9.58
C TYR A 600 -15.77 38.68 9.93
N LYS A 601 -15.80 39.77 9.18
CA LYS A 601 -15.14 41.04 9.55
C LYS A 601 -16.22 42.09 9.72
N GLN A 602 -16.04 42.93 10.74
CA GLN A 602 -16.97 44.00 11.09
C GLN A 602 -17.31 44.87 9.86
N ASN A 603 -18.58 45.27 9.75
CA ASN A 603 -19.21 46.04 8.66
C ASN A 603 -19.66 45.28 7.39
N ASN A 604 -19.34 43.99 7.21
CA ASN A 604 -19.95 43.17 6.15
C ASN A 604 -21.11 42.33 6.72
N ALA A 605 -22.36 42.55 6.26
CA ALA A 605 -23.48 41.69 6.66
C ALA A 605 -23.22 40.20 6.33
N PRO A 606 -23.70 39.23 7.14
CA PRO A 606 -23.51 37.82 6.82
C PRO A 606 -24.18 37.45 5.50
N VAL A 607 -23.56 36.55 4.73
CA VAL A 607 -24.23 35.96 3.57
C VAL A 607 -25.43 35.10 4.01
N SER A 608 -26.45 35.03 3.16
CA SER A 608 -27.78 34.47 3.43
C SER A 608 -27.86 32.97 3.74
N ASN A 609 -26.72 32.29 3.89
CA ASN A 609 -26.59 30.86 4.16
C ASN A 609 -25.83 30.52 5.47
N GLY A 610 -25.70 31.48 6.39
CA GLY A 610 -25.34 31.20 7.78
C GLY A 610 -26.42 30.38 8.50
N LEU A 611 -26.04 29.44 9.37
CA LEU A 611 -26.99 28.60 10.11
C LEU A 611 -27.73 29.41 11.18
N ALA A 612 -28.96 29.79 10.85
CA ALA A 612 -29.94 30.40 11.73
C ALA A 612 -30.34 29.46 12.89
N VAL A 613 -30.42 29.98 14.11
CA VAL A 613 -30.79 29.20 15.32
C VAL A 613 -31.98 29.76 16.11
N GLY A 614 -32.40 31.00 15.84
CA GLY A 614 -33.53 31.64 16.50
C GLY A 614 -33.47 33.15 16.40
N LEU A 615 -34.38 33.84 17.09
CA LEU A 615 -34.37 35.30 17.23
C LEU A 615 -33.75 35.73 18.56
N SER A 616 -33.17 36.92 18.59
CA SER A 616 -32.65 37.56 19.80
C SER A 616 -33.78 38.17 20.65
N ARG A 617 -33.44 38.73 21.82
CA ARG A 617 -34.38 39.52 22.64
C ARG A 617 -34.88 40.80 21.95
N VAL A 618 -34.29 41.20 20.82
CA VAL A 618 -34.70 42.35 19.99
C VAL A 618 -35.18 41.93 18.59
N ASN A 619 -35.63 40.67 18.45
CA ASN A 619 -36.13 40.07 17.20
C ASN A 619 -35.13 40.07 16.01
N THR A 620 -33.82 40.18 16.26
CA THR A 620 -32.79 40.01 15.22
C THR A 620 -32.43 38.54 15.03
N GLN A 621 -32.13 38.15 13.79
CA GLN A 621 -31.76 36.78 13.45
C GLN A 621 -30.41 36.41 14.10
N VAL A 622 -30.38 35.30 14.82
CA VAL A 622 -29.19 34.77 15.50
C VAL A 622 -28.64 33.57 14.75
N TYR A 623 -27.31 33.44 14.72
CA TYR A 623 -26.58 32.38 14.00
C TYR A 623 -25.63 31.60 14.92
N VAL A 624 -25.24 30.38 14.52
CA VAL A 624 -24.11 29.66 15.13
C VAL A 624 -22.81 30.36 14.76
N GLY A 625 -21.97 30.69 15.74
CA GLY A 625 -20.63 31.24 15.51
C GLY A 625 -19.59 30.79 16.52
N ARG A 626 -18.37 31.32 16.39
CA ARG A 626 -17.25 31.11 17.31
C ARG A 626 -16.27 32.28 17.28
N ALA A 627 -15.62 32.57 18.40
CA ALA A 627 -14.61 33.63 18.53
C ALA A 627 -13.35 33.12 19.25
N TRP A 628 -12.25 33.84 19.08
CA TRP A 628 -11.05 33.66 19.92
C TRP A 628 -11.25 34.40 21.25
N ILE A 629 -11.34 33.65 22.35
CA ILE A 629 -11.46 34.19 23.71
C ILE A 629 -10.35 33.55 24.55
N ASN A 630 -9.52 34.36 25.21
CA ASN A 630 -8.44 33.92 26.10
C ASN A 630 -7.49 32.85 25.51
N GLY A 631 -7.26 32.87 24.19
CA GLY A 631 -6.39 31.92 23.50
C GLY A 631 -7.06 30.57 23.18
N GLN A 632 -8.39 30.48 23.22
CA GLN A 632 -9.15 29.30 22.75
C GLN A 632 -10.31 29.69 21.83
N LEU A 633 -10.77 28.73 21.03
CA LEU A 633 -11.86 28.90 20.09
C LEU A 633 -13.20 28.53 20.73
N GLU A 634 -13.95 29.55 21.13
CA GLU A 634 -15.21 29.45 21.85
C GLU A 634 -16.41 29.54 20.88
N PRO A 635 -17.16 28.46 20.64
CA PRO A 635 -18.43 28.54 19.95
C PRO A 635 -19.49 29.20 20.84
N GLY A 636 -20.40 29.92 20.19
CA GLY A 636 -21.48 30.65 20.83
C GLY A 636 -22.52 31.08 19.81
N ARG A 637 -23.35 32.06 20.19
CA ARG A 637 -24.32 32.67 19.27
C ARG A 637 -23.80 34.00 18.72
N VAL A 638 -24.02 34.27 17.44
CA VAL A 638 -23.78 35.57 16.81
C VAL A 638 -25.11 36.31 16.70
N ASP A 639 -25.20 37.46 17.36
CA ASP A 639 -26.26 38.45 17.10
C ASP A 639 -25.72 39.48 16.09
N ILE A 640 -26.56 39.89 15.14
CA ILE A 640 -26.22 40.88 14.11
C ILE A 640 -27.03 42.17 14.24
N SER A 641 -27.66 42.41 15.39
CA SER A 641 -28.28 43.70 15.71
C SER A 641 -27.24 44.83 15.59
N PRO A 642 -27.58 45.98 14.98
CA PRO A 642 -26.63 47.08 14.76
C PRO A 642 -25.95 47.63 16.02
N ALA A 643 -26.47 47.33 17.21
CA ALA A 643 -25.91 47.73 18.50
C ALA A 643 -25.00 46.68 19.16
N ASN A 644 -25.07 45.39 18.80
CA ASN A 644 -24.41 44.29 19.54
C ASN A 644 -23.83 43.19 18.61
N VAL A 645 -23.03 43.57 17.62
CA VAL A 645 -22.34 42.62 16.73
C VAL A 645 -21.19 41.93 17.50
N GLY A 646 -21.39 40.66 17.88
CA GLY A 646 -20.37 39.86 18.58
C GLY A 646 -20.81 38.42 18.88
N VAL A 647 -19.85 37.59 19.32
CA VAL A 647 -20.11 36.21 19.78
C VAL A 647 -20.40 36.22 21.27
N TRP A 648 -21.57 35.70 21.64
CA TRP A 648 -21.92 35.42 23.03
C TRP A 648 -21.56 33.97 23.33
N GLY A 649 -20.37 33.77 23.92
CA GLY A 649 -19.90 32.48 24.45
C GLY A 649 -20.40 32.19 25.87
N SER A 650 -20.13 31.00 26.38
CA SER A 650 -20.61 30.54 27.70
C SER A 650 -19.64 30.81 28.87
N TYR A 651 -18.51 31.48 28.62
CA TYR A 651 -17.48 31.78 29.61
C TYR A 651 -17.73 33.13 30.27
N LEU A 652 -17.92 33.16 31.60
CA LEU A 652 -18.19 34.32 32.47
C LEU A 652 -19.44 35.18 32.16
N GLY A 653 -20.05 35.06 30.96
CA GLY A 653 -21.25 35.80 30.57
C GLY A 653 -20.97 37.22 30.06
N GLU A 654 -19.70 37.59 29.86
CA GLU A 654 -19.30 38.88 29.29
C GLU A 654 -19.43 38.90 27.76
N VAL A 655 -19.69 40.09 27.20
CA VAL A 655 -19.85 40.28 25.75
C VAL A 655 -18.50 40.62 25.12
N HIS A 656 -17.76 39.60 24.68
CA HIS A 656 -16.50 39.79 23.97
C HIS A 656 -16.75 40.18 22.50
N ALA A 657 -16.79 41.49 22.23
CA ALA A 657 -16.89 42.07 20.89
C ALA A 657 -15.56 41.92 20.12
N THR A 658 -15.23 40.71 19.67
CA THR A 658 -14.01 40.40 18.92
C THR A 658 -14.12 40.78 17.44
N ALA A 659 -13.18 41.58 16.93
CA ALA A 659 -13.19 42.06 15.53
C ALA A 659 -13.10 40.96 14.45
N ASN A 660 -12.66 39.76 14.83
CA ASN A 660 -12.69 38.54 13.99
C ASN A 660 -13.51 37.46 14.71
N MET A 661 -14.56 36.96 14.06
CA MET A 661 -15.37 35.82 14.52
C MET A 661 -15.76 34.97 13.32
N ASP A 662 -15.92 33.66 13.47
CA ASP A 662 -16.49 32.83 12.41
C ASP A 662 -17.98 32.56 12.65
N TYR A 663 -18.75 32.38 11.58
CA TYR A 663 -20.10 31.82 11.61
C TYR A 663 -20.14 30.52 10.81
N LEU A 664 -21.04 29.61 11.22
CA LEU A 664 -21.23 28.34 10.52
C LEU A 664 -22.13 28.56 9.30
N VAL A 665 -21.66 28.13 8.13
CA VAL A 665 -22.29 28.35 6.81
C VAL A 665 -22.61 27.00 6.17
N LEU A 666 -23.80 26.89 5.60
CA LEU A 666 -24.23 25.68 4.88
C LEU A 666 -24.12 25.88 3.35
N PRO A 667 -23.54 24.93 2.60
CA PRO A 667 -23.69 24.85 1.15
C PRO A 667 -25.16 24.62 0.75
N VAL A 668 -25.54 25.05 -0.46
CA VAL A 668 -26.87 24.77 -1.01
C VAL A 668 -27.04 23.26 -1.18
N GLY A 669 -28.09 22.69 -0.59
CA GLY A 669 -28.36 21.24 -0.55
C GLY A 669 -28.10 20.59 0.82
N CYS A 670 -27.17 21.13 1.61
CA CYS A 670 -26.91 20.62 2.95
C CYS A 670 -28.00 21.00 3.95
N SER A 671 -28.32 20.08 4.86
CA SER A 671 -29.19 20.34 6.01
C SER A 671 -28.50 19.95 7.32
N CYS A 672 -28.84 20.66 8.40
CA CYS A 672 -28.42 20.32 9.76
C CYS A 672 -29.64 20.11 10.63
N LYS A 673 -29.60 19.09 11.50
CA LYS A 673 -30.65 18.81 12.48
C LYS A 673 -30.10 18.71 13.89
N TRP A 674 -30.86 19.28 14.83
CA TRP A 674 -30.63 19.13 16.26
C TRP A 674 -31.22 17.79 16.72
N VAL A 675 -30.36 16.87 17.15
CA VAL A 675 -30.71 15.49 17.54
C VAL A 675 -30.34 15.22 19.00
N SER A 676 -31.11 14.38 19.69
CA SER A 676 -30.80 14.01 21.08
C SER A 676 -29.45 13.28 21.18
N PRO A 677 -28.62 13.57 22.19
CA PRO A 677 -27.29 12.98 22.31
C PRO A 677 -27.36 11.47 22.62
N SER A 678 -26.51 10.70 21.97
CA SER A 678 -26.22 9.29 22.30
C SER A 678 -24.85 8.89 21.75
N ILE A 679 -24.29 7.79 22.25
CA ILE A 679 -22.96 7.29 21.85
C ILE A 679 -22.89 7.05 20.32
N ALA A 680 -23.93 6.46 19.74
CA ALA A 680 -24.01 6.22 18.30
C ALA A 680 -24.04 7.53 17.47
N VAL A 681 -24.63 8.61 18.00
CA VAL A 681 -24.68 9.91 17.33
C VAL A 681 -23.34 10.65 17.43
N LEU A 682 -22.62 10.58 18.54
CA LEU A 682 -21.31 11.24 18.70
C LEU A 682 -20.24 10.71 17.73
N ASN A 683 -20.36 9.45 17.32
CA ASN A 683 -19.51 8.81 16.32
C ASN A 683 -19.94 9.09 14.85
N ASN A 684 -21.04 9.83 14.63
CA ASN A 684 -21.45 10.22 13.29
C ASN A 684 -20.49 11.29 12.72
N PRO A 685 -19.95 11.14 11.49
CA PRO A 685 -19.01 12.10 10.91
C PRO A 685 -19.61 13.50 10.68
N GLY A 686 -20.95 13.61 10.59
CA GLY A 686 -21.66 14.89 10.46
C GLY A 686 -21.79 15.70 11.74
N VAL A 687 -21.29 15.24 12.90
CA VAL A 687 -21.33 16.02 14.15
C VAL A 687 -20.46 17.26 14.05
N VAL A 688 -21.03 18.43 14.32
CA VAL A 688 -20.27 19.69 14.30
C VAL A 688 -19.38 19.78 15.55
N ARG A 689 -18.09 19.51 15.36
CA ARG A 689 -17.03 19.57 16.38
C ARG A 689 -16.32 20.93 16.36
N SER A 690 -15.83 21.39 17.53
CA SER A 690 -14.84 22.48 17.55
C SER A 690 -13.48 21.92 17.12
N ALA A 691 -12.75 22.67 16.28
CA ALA A 691 -11.57 22.17 15.57
C ALA A 691 -10.25 22.31 16.36
N ASP A 692 -10.27 22.96 17.53
CA ASP A 692 -9.08 23.45 18.22
C ASP A 692 -9.19 23.23 19.74
N SER A 693 -8.99 21.99 20.20
CA SER A 693 -8.88 21.62 21.61
C SER A 693 -8.36 20.20 21.80
N THR A 694 -7.60 19.97 22.88
CA THR A 694 -7.20 18.63 23.37
C THR A 694 -8.35 17.78 23.90
N TYR A 695 -9.57 18.33 23.98
CA TYR A 695 -10.78 17.60 24.32
C TYR A 695 -11.78 17.74 23.16
N HIS A 696 -12.37 16.64 22.66
CA HIS A 696 -13.33 16.76 21.56
C HIS A 696 -14.64 17.36 22.07
N TRP A 697 -14.89 18.63 21.75
CA TRP A 697 -16.12 19.36 22.05
C TRP A 697 -17.08 19.34 20.86
N VAL A 698 -18.38 19.18 21.14
CA VAL A 698 -19.47 19.26 20.14
C VAL A 698 -20.39 20.45 20.44
N VAL A 699 -21.04 20.98 19.39
CA VAL A 699 -22.00 22.09 19.53
C VAL A 699 -23.35 21.55 20.04
N GLY A 700 -23.73 21.95 21.25
CA GLY A 700 -24.98 21.54 21.92
C GLY A 700 -25.98 22.69 22.12
N LEU A 701 -27.27 22.34 22.20
CA LEU A 701 -28.38 23.27 22.42
C LEU A 701 -29.03 23.08 23.79
N VAL A 702 -29.15 24.20 24.49
CA VAL A 702 -29.49 24.31 25.91
C VAL A 702 -30.75 25.17 26.06
N ASN A 703 -31.82 24.61 26.62
CA ASN A 703 -32.97 25.41 27.06
C ASN A 703 -32.67 25.97 28.46
N ILE A 704 -32.50 27.28 28.57
CA ILE A 704 -32.36 28.01 29.84
C ILE A 704 -33.75 28.29 30.44
N SER A 705 -34.76 28.50 29.59
CA SER A 705 -36.17 28.57 29.99
C SER A 705 -37.08 28.13 28.84
N SER A 706 -38.39 28.15 29.03
CA SER A 706 -39.39 27.98 27.97
C SER A 706 -39.33 29.02 26.84
N THR A 707 -38.53 30.08 27.00
CA THR A 707 -38.36 31.18 26.03
C THR A 707 -36.91 31.53 25.73
N GLN A 708 -35.92 30.81 26.29
CA GLN A 708 -34.50 31.14 26.15
C GLN A 708 -33.66 29.91 25.82
N ILE A 709 -32.93 30.03 24.71
CA ILE A 709 -32.02 29.00 24.18
C ILE A 709 -30.59 29.56 24.22
N ALA A 710 -29.63 28.72 24.63
CA ALA A 710 -28.20 28.95 24.49
C ALA A 710 -27.54 27.85 23.66
N ILE A 711 -26.39 28.20 23.09
CA ILE A 711 -25.42 27.28 22.49
C ILE A 711 -24.29 27.13 23.51
N SER A 712 -23.85 25.90 23.79
CA SER A 712 -22.69 25.63 24.64
C SER A 712 -21.84 24.46 24.11
N LYS A 713 -20.61 24.35 24.60
CA LYS A 713 -19.72 23.21 24.34
C LYS A 713 -20.12 22.03 25.22
N VAL A 714 -20.32 20.86 24.61
CA VAL A 714 -20.51 19.58 25.32
C VAL A 714 -19.26 18.73 25.15
N ARG A 715 -18.73 18.19 26.26
CA ARG A 715 -17.52 17.35 26.25
C ARG A 715 -17.90 15.92 25.90
N SER A 716 -17.12 15.28 25.04
CA SER A 716 -17.37 13.90 24.58
C SER A 716 -17.20 12.82 25.66
N SER A 717 -16.49 13.09 26.76
CA SER A 717 -16.26 12.16 27.87
C SER A 717 -17.29 12.27 29.00
N ASP A 718 -17.87 13.46 29.21
CA ASP A 718 -18.54 13.83 30.46
C ASP A 718 -20.07 13.82 30.25
N PHE A 719 -20.63 12.62 30.08
CA PHE A 719 -21.96 12.34 29.48
C PHE A 719 -23.18 13.12 30.03
N PHE A 720 -23.09 13.80 31.16
CA PHE A 720 -24.23 14.49 31.80
C PHE A 720 -23.91 15.90 32.36
N GLN A 721 -22.76 16.50 32.05
CA GLN A 721 -22.40 17.84 32.55
C GLN A 721 -22.08 18.84 31.44
N TRP A 722 -22.79 19.98 31.45
CA TRP A 722 -22.42 21.19 30.71
C TRP A 722 -21.84 22.25 31.66
N TYR A 723 -21.25 23.30 31.07
CA TYR A 723 -20.90 24.53 31.76
C TYR A 723 -21.62 25.71 31.10
N THR A 724 -22.31 26.52 31.91
CA THR A 724 -22.93 27.78 31.48
C THR A 724 -23.05 28.73 32.66
N SER A 725 -22.45 29.92 32.55
CA SER A 725 -22.55 30.97 33.56
C SER A 725 -23.74 31.89 33.25
N VAL A 726 -24.77 31.85 34.09
CA VAL A 726 -25.84 32.85 34.08
C VAL A 726 -25.90 33.45 35.49
N SER A 727 -25.40 34.69 35.62
CA SER A 727 -25.24 35.42 36.90
C SER A 727 -24.44 34.68 37.99
N ASN A 728 -23.11 34.76 37.90
CA ASN A 728 -22.11 34.44 38.95
C ASN A 728 -22.25 33.08 39.68
N THR A 729 -23.01 32.16 39.12
CA THR A 729 -23.21 30.79 39.61
C THR A 729 -23.23 29.84 38.41
N GLU A 730 -22.62 28.67 38.55
CA GLU A 730 -22.64 27.65 37.51
C GLU A 730 -23.92 26.82 37.60
N LEU A 731 -24.66 26.71 36.50
CA LEU A 731 -25.87 25.90 36.43
C LEU A 731 -25.58 24.61 35.65
N THR A 732 -25.56 23.48 36.35
CA THR A 732 -25.40 22.15 35.75
C THR A 732 -26.73 21.60 35.23
N GLY A 733 -26.69 20.76 34.20
CA GLY A 733 -27.88 20.22 33.54
C GLY A 733 -27.55 19.45 32.25
N THR A 734 -28.59 18.89 31.62
CA THR A 734 -28.45 17.91 30.53
C THR A 734 -28.70 18.50 29.14
N ALA A 735 -27.71 18.38 28.25
CA ALA A 735 -27.80 18.82 26.85
C ALA A 735 -29.02 18.20 26.13
N THR A 736 -29.97 19.03 25.69
CA THR A 736 -31.21 18.52 25.09
C THR A 736 -31.00 17.95 23.70
N LYS A 737 -30.12 18.59 22.90
CA LYS A 737 -29.79 18.23 21.52
C LYS A 737 -28.36 18.64 21.15
N ILE A 738 -27.78 17.97 20.16
CA ILE A 738 -26.49 18.26 19.53
C ILE A 738 -26.65 18.42 18.01
N LEU A 739 -25.75 19.17 17.36
CA LEU A 739 -25.87 19.53 15.94
C LEU A 739 -25.19 18.51 15.00
N VAL A 740 -25.95 17.98 14.04
CA VAL A 740 -25.47 17.06 13.00
C VAL A 740 -25.86 17.55 11.61
N CYS A 741 -24.92 17.55 10.67
CA CYS A 741 -25.07 18.06 9.30
C CYS A 741 -24.56 17.04 8.26
N ASN A 742 -25.45 16.48 7.43
CA ASN A 742 -25.13 15.48 6.39
C ASN A 742 -25.97 15.73 5.13
N ASN A 743 -25.48 15.27 3.96
CA ASN A 743 -26.18 15.35 2.68
C ASN A 743 -27.18 14.19 2.43
N GLU A 744 -27.04 13.07 3.13
CA GLU A 744 -27.88 11.88 2.95
C GLU A 744 -28.44 11.37 4.29
N GLU A 745 -29.58 10.68 4.21
CA GLU A 745 -30.27 10.12 5.37
C GLU A 745 -29.60 8.81 5.84
N TYR A 746 -28.46 8.96 6.52
CA TYR A 746 -27.70 7.84 7.05
C TYR A 746 -28.42 7.14 8.23
N ILE A 747 -29.36 6.26 7.89
CA ILE A 747 -29.85 5.21 8.78
C ILE A 747 -28.74 4.14 8.80
N ALA A 748 -27.98 4.08 9.90
CA ALA A 748 -27.02 3.00 10.10
C ALA A 748 -27.74 1.64 10.06
N PRO A 749 -27.13 0.57 9.51
CA PRO A 749 -27.78 -0.72 9.37
C PRO A 749 -28.08 -1.32 10.76
N GLN A 750 -29.34 -1.20 11.19
CA GLN A 750 -29.81 -1.83 12.41
C GLN A 750 -29.84 -3.34 12.17
N SER A 751 -29.29 -4.12 13.11
CA SER A 751 -29.59 -5.55 13.19
C SER A 751 -31.10 -5.69 13.40
N CYS A 752 -31.79 -6.42 12.52
CA CYS A 752 -33.22 -6.59 12.63
C CYS A 752 -33.59 -7.48 13.82
N GLY A 753 -33.78 -6.83 14.95
CA GLY A 753 -34.07 -7.44 16.23
C GLY A 753 -32.94 -7.29 17.23
N PHE A 754 -33.29 -7.06 18.49
CA PHE A 754 -32.37 -7.05 19.63
C PHE A 754 -33.07 -7.53 20.91
N TRP A 755 -32.28 -7.89 21.91
CA TRP A 755 -32.78 -8.30 23.23
C TRP A 755 -32.88 -7.09 24.16
N MET A 756 -33.99 -6.97 24.90
CA MET A 756 -34.16 -5.97 25.97
C MET A 756 -34.42 -6.65 27.31
N ASN A 757 -33.79 -6.15 28.38
CA ASN A 757 -34.03 -6.60 29.75
C ASN A 757 -35.51 -6.46 30.14
N TYR A 758 -36.07 -7.55 30.63
CA TYR A 758 -37.44 -7.63 31.09
C TYR A 758 -37.52 -7.31 32.58
N ASN A 759 -37.52 -6.00 32.88
CA ASN A 759 -37.78 -5.48 34.22
C ASN A 759 -39.29 -5.32 34.44
N ASN A 760 -39.76 -5.59 35.67
CA ASN A 760 -41.18 -5.77 36.00
C ASN A 760 -42.13 -4.64 35.56
N ASP A 761 -41.62 -3.41 35.43
CA ASP A 761 -42.39 -2.21 35.06
C ASP A 761 -42.64 -2.05 33.55
N ILE A 762 -41.98 -2.84 32.69
CA ILE A 762 -42.05 -2.70 31.22
C ILE A 762 -42.72 -3.94 30.60
N SER A 763 -43.95 -3.76 30.11
CA SER A 763 -44.70 -4.82 29.42
C SER A 763 -44.11 -5.15 28.03
N PRO A 764 -44.00 -6.42 27.61
CA PRO A 764 -43.49 -6.80 26.27
C PRO A 764 -44.42 -6.38 25.12
N THR A 765 -45.63 -5.93 25.44
CA THR A 765 -46.64 -5.40 24.49
C THR A 765 -46.16 -4.20 23.68
N ILE A 766 -45.00 -3.62 24.01
CA ILE A 766 -44.33 -2.59 23.21
C ILE A 766 -43.20 -3.26 22.41
N ASN A 767 -43.46 -3.52 21.13
CA ASN A 767 -42.50 -4.01 20.12
C ASN A 767 -41.85 -5.40 20.35
N GLY A 768 -42.29 -6.17 21.34
CA GLY A 768 -41.87 -7.57 21.50
C GLY A 768 -42.37 -8.47 20.36
N LEU A 769 -41.57 -9.45 19.93
CA LEU A 769 -41.96 -10.42 18.91
C LEU A 769 -43.05 -11.37 19.44
N GLU A 770 -44.30 -11.16 19.02
CA GLU A 770 -45.43 -12.06 19.24
C GLU A 770 -45.26 -13.37 18.46
N LEU A 771 -45.59 -14.49 19.11
CA LEU A 771 -45.43 -15.85 18.58
C LEU A 771 -46.75 -16.61 18.39
N GLY A 772 -47.87 -16.01 18.78
CA GLY A 772 -49.20 -16.63 18.85
C GLY A 772 -49.77 -16.63 20.26
N THR A 773 -50.89 -17.32 20.48
CA THR A 773 -51.55 -17.40 21.79
C THR A 773 -51.24 -18.70 22.54
N SER A 774 -51.20 -18.61 23.87
CA SER A 774 -51.04 -19.75 24.77
C SER A 774 -52.35 -20.50 25.01
N TRP A 775 -52.28 -21.63 25.73
CA TRP A 775 -53.41 -22.46 26.16
C TRP A 775 -54.52 -21.73 26.93
N ASN A 776 -54.28 -20.51 27.43
CA ASN A 776 -55.28 -19.66 28.08
C ASN A 776 -55.65 -18.40 27.24
N ASN A 777 -55.41 -18.47 25.93
CA ASN A 777 -55.76 -17.49 24.91
C ASN A 777 -55.08 -16.10 25.06
N LYS A 778 -53.84 -16.08 25.58
CA LYS A 778 -53.04 -14.85 25.75
C LYS A 778 -51.79 -14.88 24.88
N THR A 779 -51.41 -13.71 24.35
CA THR A 779 -50.20 -13.54 23.53
C THR A 779 -48.95 -14.04 24.25
N ILE A 780 -48.16 -14.82 23.50
CA ILE A 780 -46.81 -15.27 23.84
C ILE A 780 -45.80 -14.35 23.15
N TYR A 781 -44.77 -13.91 23.87
CA TYR A 781 -43.61 -13.24 23.29
C TYR A 781 -42.35 -14.11 23.33
N LEU A 782 -41.44 -13.89 22.37
CA LEU A 782 -40.10 -14.51 22.39
C LEU A 782 -39.25 -13.91 23.51
N GLY A 783 -38.79 -14.76 24.44
CA GLY A 783 -37.87 -14.40 25.51
C GLY A 783 -36.61 -15.25 25.52
N ARG A 784 -35.67 -14.89 26.40
CA ARG A 784 -34.57 -15.75 26.85
C ARG A 784 -34.27 -15.45 28.32
N GLY A 785 -33.80 -16.45 29.07
CA GLY A 785 -33.40 -16.27 30.47
C GLY A 785 -32.12 -17.02 30.78
N TRP A 786 -31.41 -16.59 31.82
CA TRP A 786 -30.16 -17.20 32.26
C TRP A 786 -30.40 -18.53 32.99
N TYR A 787 -29.88 -19.63 32.44
CA TYR A 787 -29.95 -20.97 33.03
C TYR A 787 -28.67 -21.75 32.74
N GLN A 788 -28.08 -22.36 33.78
CA GLN A 788 -26.82 -23.13 33.67
C GLN A 788 -25.71 -22.39 32.90
N GLN A 789 -25.47 -21.13 33.26
CA GLN A 789 -24.45 -20.24 32.68
C GLN A 789 -24.66 -19.88 31.19
N GLN A 790 -25.88 -20.02 30.66
CA GLN A 790 -26.23 -19.64 29.29
C GLN A 790 -27.58 -18.89 29.26
N HIS A 791 -27.74 -17.91 28.38
CA HIS A 791 -29.10 -17.49 28.01
C HIS A 791 -29.73 -18.56 27.11
N ILE A 792 -30.89 -19.08 27.51
CA ILE A 792 -31.64 -20.07 26.72
C ILE A 792 -32.95 -19.42 26.25
N PRO A 793 -33.32 -19.51 24.95
CA PRO A 793 -34.58 -18.98 24.45
C PRO A 793 -35.79 -19.73 25.05
N GLY A 794 -36.87 -19.00 25.28
CA GLY A 794 -38.10 -19.49 25.90
C GLY A 794 -39.27 -18.54 25.63
N ARG A 795 -40.43 -18.82 26.22
CA ARG A 795 -41.68 -18.09 25.99
C ARG A 795 -42.05 -17.18 27.17
N ILE A 796 -42.58 -16.00 26.91
CA ILE A 796 -43.12 -15.10 27.94
C ILE A 796 -44.65 -15.08 27.84
N ASP A 797 -45.32 -15.65 28.84
CA ASP A 797 -46.77 -15.58 28.99
C ASP A 797 -47.14 -14.32 29.78
N VAL A 798 -47.65 -13.28 29.09
CA VAL A 798 -48.07 -12.04 29.76
C VAL A 798 -49.39 -12.27 30.48
N THR A 799 -49.29 -12.61 31.77
CA THR A 799 -50.44 -12.81 32.66
C THR A 799 -50.31 -11.96 33.91
N ASN A 800 -51.41 -11.34 34.33
CA ASN A 800 -51.46 -10.38 35.44
C ASN A 800 -50.77 -10.95 36.70
N GLY A 801 -49.60 -10.40 37.04
CA GLY A 801 -48.82 -10.76 38.23
C GLY A 801 -47.88 -11.96 38.11
N ASN A 802 -47.79 -12.66 36.97
CA ASN A 802 -47.00 -13.90 36.85
C ASN A 802 -45.86 -13.84 35.81
N GLN A 803 -45.10 -12.75 35.85
CA GLN A 803 -44.00 -12.40 34.94
C GLN A 803 -42.82 -13.39 35.00
N GLY A 804 -42.21 -13.71 33.85
CA GLY A 804 -41.00 -14.56 33.70
C GLY A 804 -40.92 -15.28 32.34
N VAL A 805 -39.76 -15.84 32.01
CA VAL A 805 -39.51 -16.62 30.77
C VAL A 805 -39.60 -18.12 31.08
N TYR A 806 -40.49 -18.84 30.41
CA TYR A 806 -40.59 -20.30 30.49
C TYR A 806 -39.65 -20.92 29.47
N VAL A 807 -38.62 -21.61 29.94
CA VAL A 807 -37.62 -22.30 29.11
C VAL A 807 -37.86 -23.81 29.18
N SER A 808 -37.98 -24.46 28.01
CA SER A 808 -37.98 -25.92 27.91
C SER A 808 -36.60 -26.48 28.20
N ILE A 809 -36.50 -27.35 29.21
CA ILE A 809 -35.30 -28.13 29.55
C ILE A 809 -35.65 -29.63 29.61
N ASN A 810 -34.64 -30.49 29.78
CA ASN A 810 -34.77 -31.96 29.76
C ASN A 810 -35.80 -32.54 30.76
N THR A 811 -36.22 -31.76 31.77
CA THR A 811 -37.17 -32.15 32.83
C THR A 811 -38.52 -31.42 32.76
N GLY A 812 -38.80 -30.67 31.69
CA GLY A 812 -40.03 -29.86 31.52
C GLY A 812 -39.75 -28.37 31.32
N GLU A 813 -40.79 -27.54 31.39
CA GLU A 813 -40.61 -26.07 31.39
C GLU A 813 -40.19 -25.56 32.77
N VAL A 814 -39.13 -24.75 32.83
CA VAL A 814 -38.73 -24.00 34.02
C VAL A 814 -38.99 -22.53 33.80
N LYS A 815 -39.71 -21.91 34.74
CA LYS A 815 -39.93 -20.46 34.78
C LYS A 815 -38.71 -19.75 35.37
N LEU A 816 -38.05 -18.94 34.56
CA LEU A 816 -36.96 -18.05 34.96
C LEU A 816 -37.53 -16.66 35.27
N THR A 817 -37.14 -16.08 36.41
CA THR A 817 -37.65 -14.79 36.92
C THR A 817 -36.55 -13.78 37.25
N ALA A 818 -35.32 -14.08 36.84
CA ALA A 818 -34.15 -13.21 36.93
C ALA A 818 -33.36 -13.31 35.61
N ASP A 819 -32.65 -12.25 35.25
CA ASP A 819 -31.82 -12.15 34.03
C ASP A 819 -32.57 -12.60 32.76
N THR A 820 -33.84 -12.18 32.70
CA THR A 820 -34.76 -12.41 31.58
C THR A 820 -34.77 -11.24 30.62
N GLU A 821 -34.76 -11.54 29.32
CA GLU A 821 -34.89 -10.57 28.24
C GLU A 821 -35.98 -10.99 27.25
N TYR A 822 -36.53 -10.02 26.52
CA TYR A 822 -37.46 -10.24 25.41
C TYR A 822 -36.89 -9.74 24.08
N PHE A 823 -37.24 -10.42 22.99
CA PHE A 823 -36.78 -10.05 21.65
C PHE A 823 -37.69 -8.99 21.04
N VAL A 824 -37.10 -7.90 20.59
CA VAL A 824 -37.77 -6.68 20.14
C VAL A 824 -37.48 -6.43 18.68
N VAL A 825 -38.51 -6.22 17.86
CA VAL A 825 -38.38 -6.02 16.41
C VAL A 825 -38.64 -4.54 16.05
N PRO A 826 -37.67 -3.82 15.47
CA PRO A 826 -37.89 -2.44 15.02
C PRO A 826 -38.97 -2.32 13.94
N GLN A 827 -39.70 -1.20 13.91
CA GLN A 827 -40.56 -0.89 12.75
C GLN A 827 -39.72 -0.82 11.47
N GLY A 828 -40.15 -1.55 10.44
CA GLY A 828 -39.42 -1.70 9.17
C GLY A 828 -38.63 -2.99 9.03
N CYS A 829 -38.41 -3.75 10.12
CA CYS A 829 -37.82 -5.08 10.07
C CYS A 829 -38.88 -6.17 9.87
N ASN A 830 -38.56 -7.17 9.05
CA ASN A 830 -39.41 -8.33 8.78
C ASN A 830 -38.78 -9.59 9.41
N CYS A 831 -39.39 -10.09 10.49
CA CYS A 831 -38.98 -11.32 11.16
C CYS A 831 -39.90 -12.48 10.76
N GLN A 832 -39.32 -13.51 10.14
CA GLN A 832 -40.05 -14.66 9.58
C GLN A 832 -39.51 -15.99 10.09
N TRP A 833 -40.43 -16.90 10.37
CA TRP A 833 -40.15 -18.29 10.72
C TRP A 833 -40.07 -19.13 9.43
N ILE A 834 -38.85 -19.56 9.06
CA ILE A 834 -38.57 -20.31 7.81
C ILE A 834 -38.09 -21.74 8.09
N ILE A 835 -38.28 -22.66 7.15
CA ILE A 835 -37.88 -24.08 7.33
C ILE A 835 -36.34 -24.18 7.40
N PRO A 836 -35.73 -25.01 8.28
CA PRO A 836 -34.27 -25.03 8.49
C PRO A 836 -33.42 -25.19 7.21
N SER A 837 -33.88 -25.97 6.22
CA SER A 837 -33.20 -26.14 4.93
C SER A 837 -33.09 -24.85 4.10
N GLN A 838 -33.95 -23.85 4.35
CA GLN A 838 -33.89 -22.53 3.73
C GLN A 838 -32.98 -21.55 4.50
N ALA A 839 -32.66 -21.84 5.76
CA ALA A 839 -31.85 -20.98 6.62
C ALA A 839 -30.33 -21.13 6.41
N GLN A 840 -29.88 -22.24 5.81
CA GLN A 840 -28.46 -22.54 5.58
C GLN A 840 -27.75 -21.56 4.61
N TYR A 841 -28.50 -20.67 3.95
CA TYR A 841 -27.99 -19.76 2.91
C TYR A 841 -28.50 -18.31 3.04
N ARG A 842 -28.89 -17.84 4.24
CA ARG A 842 -29.31 -16.44 4.48
C ARG A 842 -28.58 -15.76 5.63
N ASP A 843 -28.17 -14.51 5.39
CA ASP A 843 -27.88 -13.55 6.44
C ASP A 843 -29.17 -13.20 7.23
N GLY A 844 -29.04 -12.79 8.48
CA GLY A 844 -30.18 -12.42 9.35
C GLY A 844 -30.71 -13.53 10.26
N LEU A 845 -30.03 -14.68 10.36
CA LEU A 845 -30.36 -15.71 11.36
C LEU A 845 -30.19 -15.17 12.79
N VAL A 846 -31.22 -15.29 13.63
CA VAL A 846 -31.19 -14.80 15.01
C VAL A 846 -30.33 -15.73 15.87
N LEU A 847 -29.06 -15.38 16.06
CA LEU A 847 -28.09 -16.11 16.86
C LEU A 847 -27.98 -15.57 18.28
N ASN A 848 -27.78 -16.47 19.25
CA ASN A 848 -27.31 -16.12 20.59
C ASN A 848 -25.86 -15.60 20.51
N PRO A 849 -25.51 -14.41 21.04
CA PRO A 849 -24.15 -13.87 21.03
C PRO A 849 -23.14 -14.58 21.95
N ASP A 850 -23.53 -15.68 22.61
CA ASP A 850 -22.60 -16.55 23.36
C ASP A 850 -21.55 -17.14 22.40
N PRO A 851 -20.25 -16.84 22.57
CA PRO A 851 -19.21 -17.29 21.66
C PRO A 851 -18.89 -18.79 21.79
N VAL A 852 -19.27 -19.43 22.90
CA VAL A 852 -18.96 -20.85 23.18
C VAL A 852 -19.98 -21.76 22.50
N TYR A 853 -21.25 -21.34 22.42
CA TYR A 853 -22.32 -22.14 21.82
C TYR A 853 -23.35 -21.31 21.04
N ARG A 854 -23.25 -21.35 19.71
CA ARG A 854 -24.20 -20.70 18.79
C ARG A 854 -25.51 -21.48 18.70
N PHE A 855 -26.56 -20.90 19.29
CA PHE A 855 -27.93 -21.38 19.22
C PHE A 855 -28.86 -20.36 18.55
N THR A 856 -29.92 -20.85 17.90
CA THR A 856 -31.01 -20.03 17.34
C THR A 856 -32.36 -20.54 17.86
N PRO A 857 -33.38 -19.67 18.03
CA PRO A 857 -34.74 -20.12 18.36
C PRO A 857 -35.34 -20.98 17.25
N GLY A 858 -35.89 -22.14 17.62
CA GLY A 858 -36.66 -23.01 16.73
C GLY A 858 -38.12 -23.12 17.16
N LEU A 859 -39.05 -23.12 16.19
CA LEU A 859 -40.49 -23.23 16.41
C LEU A 859 -40.95 -24.68 16.24
N VAL A 860 -41.73 -25.16 17.22
CA VAL A 860 -42.23 -26.53 17.28
C VAL A 860 -43.75 -26.50 17.42
N ASN A 861 -44.46 -27.00 16.41
CA ASN A 861 -45.89 -27.30 16.57
C ASN A 861 -46.06 -28.61 17.33
N LEU A 862 -46.88 -28.58 18.37
CA LEU A 862 -47.37 -29.74 19.09
C LEU A 862 -48.67 -30.24 18.43
N THR A 863 -48.99 -31.52 18.63
CA THR A 863 -50.08 -32.24 17.94
C THR A 863 -51.49 -31.70 18.22
N ASN A 864 -51.64 -30.84 19.24
CA ASN A 864 -52.87 -30.16 19.64
C ASN A 864 -52.96 -28.69 19.15
N GLY A 865 -52.05 -28.26 18.27
CA GLY A 865 -51.98 -26.89 17.76
C GLY A 865 -51.25 -25.89 18.66
N GLN A 866 -50.68 -26.33 19.79
CA GLN A 866 -49.84 -25.48 20.65
C GLN A 866 -48.45 -25.26 20.03
N ILE A 867 -47.82 -24.14 20.39
CA ILE A 867 -46.49 -23.73 19.92
C ILE A 867 -45.51 -23.81 21.09
N ALA A 868 -44.40 -24.53 20.87
CA ALA A 868 -43.26 -24.56 21.78
C ALA A 868 -42.00 -23.97 21.11
N ILE A 869 -41.10 -23.42 21.93
CA ILE A 869 -39.84 -22.84 21.50
C ILE A 869 -38.70 -23.76 21.94
N SER A 870 -37.81 -24.09 21.02
CA SER A 870 -36.68 -25.01 21.22
C SER A 870 -35.35 -24.36 20.87
N LYS A 871 -34.27 -24.99 21.34
CA LYS A 871 -32.87 -24.54 21.23
C LYS A 871 -32.18 -25.29 20.09
N VAL A 872 -32.11 -24.69 18.90
CA VAL A 872 -31.48 -25.30 17.71
C VAL A 872 -30.00 -24.91 17.65
N ARG A 873 -29.09 -25.88 17.48
CA ARG A 873 -27.64 -25.64 17.34
C ARG A 873 -27.29 -25.32 15.88
N SER A 874 -26.51 -24.27 15.65
CA SER A 874 -26.26 -23.76 14.28
C SER A 874 -25.38 -24.64 13.38
N THR A 875 -24.76 -25.70 13.93
CA THR A 875 -23.95 -26.67 13.17
C THR A 875 -24.76 -27.90 12.74
N ASP A 876 -25.81 -28.25 13.48
CA ASP A 876 -26.45 -29.57 13.47
C ASP A 876 -27.97 -29.42 13.38
N PHE A 877 -28.50 -28.99 12.23
CA PHE A 877 -29.94 -28.75 11.98
C PHE A 877 -30.86 -29.99 12.09
N VAL A 878 -30.38 -31.10 12.65
CA VAL A 878 -31.00 -32.43 12.63
C VAL A 878 -31.11 -33.08 14.02
N GLN A 879 -30.36 -32.63 15.04
CA GLN A 879 -30.36 -33.26 16.37
C GLN A 879 -30.96 -32.38 17.49
N TRP A 880 -31.68 -33.07 18.38
CA TRP A 880 -32.35 -32.53 19.56
C TRP A 880 -31.71 -33.05 20.84
N TYR A 881 -31.95 -32.35 21.94
CA TYR A 881 -31.80 -32.88 23.29
C TYR A 881 -33.16 -32.87 23.99
N SER A 882 -33.79 -34.05 24.07
CA SER A 882 -34.98 -34.36 24.86
C SER A 882 -34.90 -35.84 25.24
N THR A 883 -35.28 -36.20 26.46
CA THR A 883 -34.99 -37.52 27.05
C THR A 883 -36.23 -38.31 27.49
N SER A 884 -37.42 -37.98 26.99
CA SER A 884 -38.62 -38.83 27.10
C SER A 884 -38.78 -39.72 25.86
N SER A 885 -38.33 -40.97 25.98
CA SER A 885 -38.17 -41.93 24.87
C SER A 885 -39.47 -42.60 24.39
N SER A 886 -40.54 -41.84 24.10
CA SER A 886 -41.81 -42.43 23.63
C SER A 886 -42.72 -41.57 22.73
N GLU A 887 -42.84 -40.25 22.91
CA GLU A 887 -43.98 -39.52 22.30
C GLU A 887 -43.70 -38.29 21.39
N ILE A 888 -42.47 -37.74 21.29
CA ILE A 888 -42.22 -36.57 20.43
C ILE A 888 -40.96 -36.72 19.56
N ASN A 889 -41.14 -37.20 18.32
CA ASN A 889 -40.13 -37.24 17.25
C ASN A 889 -40.44 -36.21 16.14
N ASN A 890 -40.74 -34.96 16.52
CA ASN A 890 -40.93 -33.87 15.55
C ASN A 890 -39.59 -33.20 15.20
N ILE A 891 -39.42 -32.74 13.96
CA ILE A 891 -38.28 -31.89 13.55
C ILE A 891 -38.64 -30.42 13.79
N ALA A 892 -37.64 -29.56 14.08
CA ALA A 892 -37.86 -28.14 14.30
C ALA A 892 -38.45 -27.52 13.03
N THR A 893 -39.76 -27.25 13.04
CA THR A 893 -40.50 -26.96 11.81
C THR A 893 -40.00 -25.69 11.12
N LYS A 894 -39.55 -24.72 11.92
CA LYS A 894 -39.06 -23.42 11.48
C LYS A 894 -37.98 -22.87 12.42
N VAL A 895 -37.12 -21.99 11.92
CA VAL A 895 -36.16 -21.15 12.66
C VAL A 895 -36.37 -19.67 12.33
N LEU A 896 -35.94 -18.77 13.22
CA LEU A 896 -36.20 -17.34 13.08
C LEU A 896 -35.10 -16.61 12.29
N VAL A 897 -35.49 -15.95 11.19
CA VAL A 897 -34.64 -15.07 10.38
C VAL A 897 -35.30 -13.71 10.28
N CYS A 898 -34.52 -12.64 10.43
CA CYS A 898 -35.01 -11.26 10.38
C CYS A 898 -34.21 -10.42 9.37
N ASP A 899 -34.90 -9.80 8.40
CA ASP A 899 -34.30 -8.99 7.33
C ASP A 899 -34.94 -7.59 7.20
N THR A 900 -34.24 -6.67 6.51
CA THR A 900 -34.60 -5.25 6.35
C THR A 900 -35.40 -4.97 5.07
N THR A 901 -35.70 -5.98 4.25
CA THR A 901 -36.16 -5.78 2.86
C THR A 901 -37.67 -5.95 2.72
N ASN A 902 -38.36 -4.83 2.52
CA ASN A 902 -39.79 -4.80 2.19
C ASN A 902 -40.05 -5.42 0.79
N PRO A 903 -40.81 -6.53 0.66
CA PRO A 903 -40.71 -7.41 -0.50
C PRO A 903 -41.41 -6.93 -1.79
N THR A 904 -42.02 -5.75 -1.82
CA THR A 904 -42.97 -5.37 -2.88
C THR A 904 -42.39 -4.64 -4.09
N ASN A 905 -41.07 -4.34 -4.16
CA ASN A 905 -40.48 -3.79 -5.40
C ASN A 905 -38.94 -3.90 -5.53
N VAL A 906 -38.51 -4.32 -6.73
CA VAL A 906 -37.16 -4.18 -7.35
C VAL A 906 -36.02 -5.12 -6.90
N LYS A 907 -35.34 -5.65 -7.93
CA LYS A 907 -34.03 -6.35 -8.08
C LYS A 907 -33.21 -6.75 -6.82
N PRO A 908 -32.65 -7.99 -6.79
CA PRO A 908 -31.73 -8.41 -5.74
C PRO A 908 -30.35 -7.75 -5.86
N VAL A 909 -29.80 -7.35 -4.71
CA VAL A 909 -28.36 -7.07 -4.51
C VAL A 909 -27.74 -8.33 -3.89
N ILE A 910 -26.55 -8.74 -4.36
CA ILE A 910 -25.89 -9.98 -3.93
C ILE A 910 -24.47 -9.66 -3.44
N ASN A 911 -24.14 -10.10 -2.22
CA ASN A 911 -22.79 -10.01 -1.65
C ASN A 911 -21.85 -11.07 -2.26
N TYR A 912 -20.57 -10.74 -2.37
CA TYR A 912 -19.56 -11.56 -3.06
C TYR A 912 -19.15 -12.81 -2.26
N ALA A 913 -19.62 -13.98 -2.68
CA ALA A 913 -19.02 -15.27 -2.36
C ALA A 913 -18.11 -15.75 -3.51
N THR A 914 -16.88 -16.14 -3.21
CA THR A 914 -15.82 -16.37 -4.21
C THR A 914 -15.97 -17.71 -4.96
N LYS A 915 -16.37 -17.64 -6.24
CA LYS A 915 -16.41 -18.78 -7.17
C LYS A 915 -15.15 -18.89 -8.02
N ALA A 916 -14.76 -20.13 -8.35
CA ALA A 916 -13.49 -20.47 -9.01
C ALA A 916 -13.24 -19.79 -10.37
N CYS A 917 -11.97 -19.79 -10.76
CA CYS A 917 -11.47 -19.18 -11.99
C CYS A 917 -11.53 -20.14 -13.19
N ALA A 918 -11.65 -19.60 -14.41
CA ALA A 918 -11.48 -20.28 -15.69
C ALA A 918 -12.21 -21.63 -15.87
N GLY A 919 -13.46 -21.56 -16.31
CA GLY A 919 -14.20 -22.73 -16.82
C GLY A 919 -15.26 -22.36 -17.86
N TRP A 920 -15.41 -23.23 -18.85
CA TRP A 920 -16.62 -23.31 -19.69
C TRP A 920 -17.76 -23.87 -18.84
N LYS A 921 -18.94 -23.25 -18.87
CA LYS A 921 -20.11 -23.65 -18.06
C LYS A 921 -21.32 -23.92 -18.95
N SER A 922 -22.02 -25.03 -18.72
CA SER A 922 -23.36 -25.24 -19.29
C SER A 922 -24.34 -24.23 -18.72
N TYR A 923 -25.42 -23.99 -19.46
CA TYR A 923 -26.44 -23.02 -19.08
C TYR A 923 -27.84 -23.47 -19.51
N GLU A 924 -28.36 -24.45 -18.76
CA GLU A 924 -29.66 -25.07 -18.98
C GLU A 924 -30.80 -24.13 -18.53
N GLY A 925 -31.64 -23.69 -19.48
CA GLY A 925 -32.89 -22.96 -19.23
C GLY A 925 -32.95 -21.49 -19.69
N ASP A 926 -34.16 -20.97 -19.84
CA ASP A 926 -34.46 -19.59 -20.30
C ASP A 926 -34.03 -18.46 -19.32
N ASP A 927 -33.60 -18.81 -18.10
CA ASP A 927 -33.28 -17.87 -17.02
C ASP A 927 -31.90 -17.19 -17.19
N LYS A 928 -31.81 -16.37 -18.25
CA LYS A 928 -30.89 -15.22 -18.43
C LYS A 928 -29.46 -15.44 -17.92
N VAL A 929 -28.60 -15.92 -18.83
CA VAL A 929 -27.13 -15.91 -18.78
C VAL A 929 -26.58 -14.92 -17.75
N SER A 930 -26.05 -15.46 -16.64
CA SER A 930 -25.52 -14.66 -15.53
C SER A 930 -24.45 -13.65 -15.99
N PHE A 931 -24.37 -12.50 -15.29
CA PHE A 931 -23.42 -11.41 -15.55
C PHE A 931 -21.93 -11.79 -15.61
N ASN A 932 -21.56 -13.04 -15.27
CA ASN A 932 -20.19 -13.56 -15.23
C ASN A 932 -19.78 -14.35 -16.49
N GLY A 933 -20.27 -13.96 -17.67
CA GLY A 933 -19.76 -14.42 -18.98
C GLY A 933 -18.72 -13.46 -19.56
N LEU A 934 -17.73 -13.95 -20.32
CA LEU A 934 -16.74 -13.08 -20.98
C LEU A 934 -17.41 -12.32 -22.14
N ILE A 935 -17.55 -11.01 -21.97
CA ILE A 935 -18.04 -10.09 -22.99
C ILE A 935 -16.99 -9.96 -24.11
N ALA A 936 -17.41 -10.20 -25.34
CA ALA A 936 -16.59 -10.12 -26.54
C ALA A 936 -16.81 -8.82 -27.34
N GLY A 937 -17.96 -8.16 -27.15
CA GLY A 937 -18.34 -6.94 -27.85
C GLY A 937 -19.85 -6.73 -27.84
N LEU A 938 -20.33 -5.98 -28.84
CA LEU A 938 -21.76 -5.80 -29.11
C LEU A 938 -22.16 -6.55 -30.39
N SER A 939 -23.30 -7.21 -30.33
CA SER A 939 -23.97 -7.83 -31.47
C SER A 939 -24.59 -6.78 -32.40
N ARG A 940 -25.12 -7.24 -33.54
CA ARG A 940 -25.83 -6.39 -34.51
C ARG A 940 -27.10 -5.71 -33.98
N THR A 941 -27.70 -6.25 -32.91
CA THR A 941 -28.88 -5.67 -32.25
C THR A 941 -28.49 -4.70 -31.12
N ASN A 942 -27.20 -4.36 -31.00
CA ASN A 942 -26.59 -3.71 -29.84
C ASN A 942 -26.76 -4.49 -28.51
N SER A 943 -27.18 -5.76 -28.56
CA SER A 943 -27.17 -6.65 -27.39
C SER A 943 -25.74 -7.09 -27.08
N VAL A 944 -25.44 -7.34 -25.80
CA VAL A 944 -24.10 -7.80 -25.38
C VAL A 944 -23.82 -9.19 -25.94
N ALA A 945 -22.65 -9.33 -26.59
CA ALA A 945 -22.18 -10.57 -27.19
C ALA A 945 -21.17 -11.26 -26.28
N TYR A 946 -21.41 -12.53 -25.97
CA TYR A 946 -20.57 -13.33 -25.07
C TYR A 946 -19.79 -14.41 -25.83
N VAL A 947 -18.59 -14.73 -25.34
CA VAL A 947 -17.79 -15.87 -25.83
C VAL A 947 -18.44 -17.18 -25.41
N GLY A 948 -18.96 -17.92 -26.38
CA GLY A 948 -19.50 -19.27 -26.22
C GLY A 948 -18.76 -20.31 -27.04
N ARG A 949 -19.06 -21.58 -26.78
CA ARG A 949 -18.82 -22.69 -27.71
C ARG A 949 -20.06 -23.58 -27.79
N GLY A 950 -20.49 -23.93 -29.00
CA GLY A 950 -21.62 -24.83 -29.24
C GLY A 950 -21.15 -26.16 -29.82
N TYR A 951 -21.82 -27.25 -29.50
CA TYR A 951 -21.48 -28.56 -30.05
C TYR A 951 -22.02 -28.70 -31.48
N TYR A 952 -21.13 -28.83 -32.46
CA TYR A 952 -21.50 -29.02 -33.87
C TYR A 952 -20.46 -29.88 -34.60
N GLY A 953 -20.88 -30.74 -35.53
CA GLY A 953 -19.94 -31.57 -36.29
C GLY A 953 -18.96 -32.38 -35.41
N ALA A 954 -19.50 -33.01 -34.36
CA ALA A 954 -18.78 -33.81 -33.35
C ALA A 954 -17.71 -33.08 -32.50
N GLN A 955 -17.75 -31.74 -32.41
CA GLN A 955 -16.79 -30.94 -31.63
C GLN A 955 -17.38 -29.62 -31.12
N TYR A 956 -16.85 -29.07 -30.03
CA TYR A 956 -17.21 -27.73 -29.57
C TYR A 956 -16.51 -26.65 -30.40
N MET A 957 -17.26 -25.85 -31.15
CA MET A 957 -16.70 -24.76 -31.96
C MET A 957 -16.92 -23.39 -31.30
N PRO A 958 -16.02 -22.40 -31.46
CA PRO A 958 -16.24 -21.05 -30.96
C PRO A 958 -17.49 -20.42 -31.59
N GLY A 959 -18.26 -19.70 -30.79
CA GLY A 959 -19.48 -19.04 -31.23
C GLY A 959 -19.81 -17.80 -30.41
N ARG A 960 -20.76 -17.01 -30.93
CA ARG A 960 -21.34 -15.86 -30.25
C ARG A 960 -22.62 -16.29 -29.52
N ILE A 961 -22.79 -15.86 -28.28
CA ILE A 961 -24.07 -15.96 -27.58
C ILE A 961 -24.62 -14.53 -27.44
N ASP A 962 -25.81 -14.30 -27.97
CA ASP A 962 -26.52 -13.02 -27.91
C ASP A 962 -27.65 -13.12 -26.88
N ILE A 963 -27.62 -12.28 -25.83
CA ILE A 963 -28.76 -12.16 -24.91
C ILE A 963 -29.77 -11.15 -25.47
N THR A 964 -30.56 -11.57 -26.46
CA THR A 964 -31.80 -10.88 -26.87
C THR A 964 -32.99 -11.75 -26.44
N PRO A 965 -34.12 -11.18 -25.97
CA PRO A 965 -35.31 -11.98 -25.65
C PRO A 965 -35.78 -12.78 -26.89
N GLY A 966 -35.73 -14.11 -26.80
CA GLY A 966 -36.04 -15.03 -27.91
C GLY A 966 -34.84 -15.53 -28.73
N SER A 967 -33.61 -15.09 -28.48
CA SER A 967 -32.40 -15.67 -29.10
C SER A 967 -31.74 -16.70 -28.17
N ALA A 968 -32.27 -17.92 -28.20
CA ALA A 968 -31.83 -19.04 -27.37
C ALA A 968 -30.83 -19.94 -28.12
N GLY A 969 -29.53 -19.74 -27.92
CA GLY A 969 -28.49 -20.58 -28.53
C GLY A 969 -27.11 -19.94 -28.66
N ALA A 970 -26.11 -20.77 -28.95
CA ALA A 970 -24.80 -20.29 -29.41
C ALA A 970 -24.72 -20.32 -30.93
N TYR A 971 -24.52 -19.14 -31.53
CA TYR A 971 -24.30 -18.97 -32.96
C TYR A 971 -22.86 -19.36 -33.31
N VAL A 972 -22.73 -20.51 -33.99
CA VAL A 972 -21.47 -21.11 -34.44
C VAL A 972 -21.38 -20.99 -35.95
N SER A 973 -20.28 -20.46 -36.48
CA SER A 973 -20.01 -20.49 -37.92
C SER A 973 -19.47 -21.87 -38.31
N TYR A 974 -19.85 -22.44 -39.47
CA TYR A 974 -19.17 -23.60 -40.06
C TYR A 974 -19.55 -23.83 -41.55
N ALA A 975 -18.57 -24.19 -42.37
CA ALA A 975 -18.73 -24.56 -43.79
C ALA A 975 -19.50 -23.53 -44.65
N GLY A 976 -19.38 -22.23 -44.33
CA GLY A 976 -20.12 -21.15 -45.01
C GLY A 976 -21.46 -20.78 -44.34
N GLU A 977 -21.97 -21.61 -43.44
CA GLU A 977 -23.27 -21.45 -42.77
C GLU A 977 -23.11 -21.05 -41.29
N VAL A 978 -24.24 -20.76 -40.64
CA VAL A 978 -24.30 -20.42 -39.21
C VAL A 978 -25.33 -21.30 -38.51
N PHE A 979 -24.84 -22.12 -37.61
CA PHE A 979 -25.63 -23.05 -36.81
C PHE A 979 -25.95 -22.41 -35.46
N VAL A 980 -27.19 -22.60 -35.00
CA VAL A 980 -27.60 -22.25 -33.64
C VAL A 980 -27.57 -23.53 -32.82
N SER A 981 -26.57 -23.66 -31.96
CA SER A 981 -26.51 -24.75 -30.97
C SER A 981 -27.72 -24.59 -30.03
N PRO A 982 -28.56 -25.62 -29.82
CA PRO A 982 -29.70 -25.53 -28.92
C PRO A 982 -29.25 -25.28 -27.47
N LEU A 983 -30.20 -24.87 -26.61
CA LEU A 983 -29.95 -24.46 -25.21
C LEU A 983 -29.09 -25.46 -24.43
N ASP A 984 -29.34 -26.75 -24.61
CA ASP A 984 -28.73 -27.82 -23.82
C ASP A 984 -27.28 -28.15 -24.26
N ASP A 985 -26.86 -27.71 -25.46
CA ASP A 985 -25.60 -28.13 -26.12
C ASP A 985 -24.51 -27.03 -26.16
N TYR A 986 -24.72 -25.86 -25.55
CA TYR A 986 -23.71 -24.78 -25.54
C TYR A 986 -23.13 -24.48 -24.16
N LEU A 987 -21.88 -24.00 -24.18
CA LEU A 987 -21.10 -23.66 -23.00
C LEU A 987 -20.61 -22.20 -23.09
N ILE A 988 -20.77 -21.45 -22.00
CA ILE A 988 -20.33 -20.04 -21.90
C ILE A 988 -18.96 -19.98 -21.23
N LEU A 989 -18.05 -19.17 -21.77
CA LEU A 989 -16.78 -18.87 -21.11
C LEU A 989 -17.03 -17.88 -19.97
N SER A 990 -16.72 -18.28 -18.73
CA SER A 990 -16.99 -17.40 -17.58
C SER A 990 -15.92 -16.31 -17.43
N SER A 991 -16.32 -15.06 -17.13
CA SER A 991 -15.42 -13.91 -16.96
C SER A 991 -14.58 -13.93 -15.68
N ASN A 992 -14.67 -14.99 -14.86
CA ASN A 992 -13.77 -15.25 -13.73
C ASN A 992 -12.34 -15.63 -14.20
N CYS A 993 -11.77 -14.93 -15.18
CA CYS A 993 -10.49 -15.25 -15.81
C CYS A 993 -9.62 -14.01 -15.98
N VAL A 994 -8.33 -14.14 -15.68
CA VAL A 994 -7.32 -13.28 -16.30
C VAL A 994 -7.08 -13.81 -17.72
N CYS A 995 -7.96 -13.41 -18.63
CA CYS A 995 -7.82 -13.59 -20.07
C CYS A 995 -7.66 -12.22 -20.73
N SER A 996 -6.83 -12.15 -21.77
CA SER A 996 -6.60 -10.90 -22.50
C SER A 996 -6.68 -11.11 -24.01
N TRP A 997 -7.12 -10.06 -24.71
CA TRP A 997 -7.13 -9.99 -26.16
C TRP A 997 -5.79 -9.42 -26.63
N VAL A 998 -5.03 -10.18 -27.43
CA VAL A 998 -3.73 -9.76 -27.97
C VAL A 998 -3.77 -9.67 -29.51
N PRO A 999 -3.10 -8.71 -30.17
CA PRO A 999 -3.18 -8.53 -31.62
C PRO A 999 -2.86 -9.80 -32.42
N ALA A 1000 -3.76 -10.20 -33.32
CA ALA A 1000 -3.69 -11.47 -34.05
C ALA A 1000 -2.68 -11.44 -35.22
N ASN A 1001 -1.40 -11.34 -34.91
CA ASN A 1001 -0.30 -11.49 -35.87
C ASN A 1001 0.39 -12.87 -35.73
N VAL A 1002 1.28 -13.21 -36.67
CA VAL A 1002 1.98 -14.51 -36.71
C VAL A 1002 2.76 -14.80 -35.41
N ALA A 1003 3.36 -13.79 -34.79
CA ALA A 1003 4.09 -13.91 -33.52
C ALA A 1003 3.18 -13.89 -32.27
N ALA A 1004 1.87 -13.66 -32.43
CA ALA A 1004 0.86 -13.87 -31.41
C ALA A 1004 0.23 -15.26 -31.52
N LEU A 1005 0.12 -15.80 -32.73
CA LEU A 1005 -0.37 -17.16 -33.00
C LEU A 1005 0.62 -18.26 -32.60
N SER A 1006 1.88 -17.90 -32.35
CA SER A 1006 2.89 -18.76 -31.69
C SER A 1006 3.02 -18.53 -30.18
N ARG A 1007 2.14 -17.75 -29.53
CA ARG A 1007 2.19 -17.55 -28.08
C ARG A 1007 1.62 -18.76 -27.31
N PRO A 1008 2.25 -19.18 -26.21
CA PRO A 1008 1.61 -20.07 -25.24
C PRO A 1008 0.32 -19.46 -24.67
N GLY A 1009 -0.59 -20.32 -24.19
CA GLY A 1009 -1.82 -19.91 -23.50
C GLY A 1009 -2.98 -19.46 -24.38
N LEU A 1010 -2.88 -19.58 -25.73
CA LEU A 1010 -3.98 -19.33 -26.67
C LEU A 1010 -5.21 -20.19 -26.35
N MET A 1011 -6.39 -19.56 -26.29
CA MET A 1011 -7.61 -20.27 -25.90
C MET A 1011 -8.14 -21.16 -27.03
N ARG A 1012 -7.90 -22.46 -26.90
CA ARG A 1012 -8.53 -23.53 -27.69
C ARG A 1012 -9.95 -23.82 -27.18
N THR A 1013 -10.86 -24.22 -28.08
CA THR A 1013 -12.25 -24.59 -27.76
C THR A 1013 -12.53 -26.08 -27.76
N THR A 1014 -11.61 -26.89 -28.28
CA THR A 1014 -11.76 -28.34 -28.46
C THR A 1014 -10.78 -29.14 -27.62
N ASP A 1015 -11.29 -30.27 -27.15
CA ASP A 1015 -10.61 -31.46 -26.61
C ASP A 1015 -10.10 -32.39 -27.73
N ASN A 1016 -10.71 -32.32 -28.91
CA ASN A 1016 -10.44 -33.20 -30.06
C ASN A 1016 -9.42 -32.62 -31.07
N THR A 1017 -9.02 -33.45 -32.05
CA THR A 1017 -7.93 -33.25 -33.04
C THR A 1017 -7.94 -31.97 -33.90
N TYR A 1018 -9.00 -31.16 -33.87
CA TYR A 1018 -9.05 -29.87 -34.58
C TYR A 1018 -9.11 -28.72 -33.57
N HIS A 1019 -7.96 -28.14 -33.26
CA HIS A 1019 -7.88 -27.01 -32.33
C HIS A 1019 -8.35 -25.70 -32.99
N PHE A 1020 -9.56 -25.26 -32.61
CA PHE A 1020 -10.07 -23.94 -32.96
C PHE A 1020 -9.72 -22.91 -31.88
N LEU A 1021 -9.02 -21.84 -32.27
CA LEU A 1021 -8.68 -20.72 -31.39
C LEU A 1021 -9.81 -19.68 -31.36
N VAL A 1022 -10.04 -19.04 -30.20
CA VAL A 1022 -11.00 -17.93 -30.05
C VAL A 1022 -10.33 -16.59 -30.39
N GLY A 1023 -10.92 -15.81 -31.30
CA GLY A 1023 -10.47 -14.45 -31.62
C GLY A 1023 -11.62 -13.48 -31.90
N LEU A 1024 -11.27 -12.23 -32.23
CA LEU A 1024 -12.22 -11.20 -32.64
C LEU A 1024 -11.81 -10.59 -33.98
N VAL A 1025 -12.77 -10.51 -34.89
CA VAL A 1025 -12.70 -9.77 -36.16
C VAL A 1025 -13.43 -8.45 -35.98
N ASN A 1026 -12.78 -7.34 -36.35
CA ASN A 1026 -13.48 -6.06 -36.47
C ASN A 1026 -14.22 -6.02 -37.83
N ILE A 1027 -15.56 -5.99 -37.79
CA ILE A 1027 -16.44 -6.02 -38.96
C ILE A 1027 -16.76 -4.60 -39.46
N SER A 1028 -16.83 -3.63 -38.55
CA SER A 1028 -16.99 -2.21 -38.87
C SER A 1028 -16.27 -1.36 -37.80
N SER A 1029 -16.36 -0.03 -37.89
CA SER A 1029 -15.89 0.85 -36.80
C SER A 1029 -16.65 0.70 -35.47
N THR A 1030 -17.75 -0.07 -35.44
CA THR A 1030 -18.63 -0.23 -34.26
C THR A 1030 -19.03 -1.68 -33.96
N GLN A 1031 -18.72 -2.64 -34.83
CA GLN A 1031 -19.10 -4.05 -34.67
C GLN A 1031 -17.88 -4.96 -34.63
N ILE A 1032 -17.72 -5.63 -33.50
CA ILE A 1032 -16.71 -6.68 -33.27
C ILE A 1032 -17.45 -8.01 -33.21
N ALA A 1033 -16.97 -9.02 -33.94
CA ALA A 1033 -17.55 -10.35 -33.91
C ALA A 1033 -16.53 -11.40 -33.46
N ILE A 1034 -17.01 -12.36 -32.69
CA ILE A 1034 -16.26 -13.57 -32.35
C ILE A 1034 -15.94 -14.33 -33.63
N SER A 1035 -14.71 -14.83 -33.69
CA SER A 1035 -14.16 -15.54 -34.83
C SER A 1035 -13.38 -16.75 -34.36
N LYS A 1036 -13.22 -17.71 -35.27
CA LYS A 1036 -12.40 -18.91 -35.07
C LYS A 1036 -11.34 -19.01 -36.15
N VAL A 1037 -10.18 -19.55 -35.81
CA VAL A 1037 -9.19 -20.05 -36.77
C VAL A 1037 -8.85 -21.49 -36.44
N ARG A 1038 -8.71 -22.34 -37.45
CA ARG A 1038 -8.20 -23.71 -37.30
C ARG A 1038 -6.69 -23.62 -37.11
N SER A 1039 -6.11 -24.39 -36.21
CA SER A 1039 -4.65 -24.39 -35.92
C SER A 1039 -3.73 -24.71 -37.12
N SER A 1040 -4.25 -25.23 -38.23
CA SER A 1040 -3.50 -25.40 -39.49
C SER A 1040 -3.59 -24.19 -40.42
N ASP A 1041 -4.61 -23.34 -40.27
CA ASP A 1041 -5.07 -22.39 -41.30
C ASP A 1041 -4.94 -20.93 -40.82
N PHE A 1042 -3.84 -20.63 -40.11
CA PHE A 1042 -3.57 -19.37 -39.38
C PHE A 1042 -3.86 -18.04 -40.11
N TYR A 1043 -3.97 -18.06 -41.43
CA TYR A 1043 -4.23 -16.89 -42.28
C TYR A 1043 -5.72 -16.59 -42.53
N GLN A 1044 -6.65 -17.48 -42.16
CA GLN A 1044 -8.09 -17.29 -42.42
C GLN A 1044 -8.93 -17.46 -41.14
N TRP A 1045 -9.53 -16.35 -40.69
CA TRP A 1045 -10.42 -16.35 -39.54
C TRP A 1045 -11.88 -16.33 -39.99
N TYR A 1046 -12.64 -17.31 -39.52
CA TYR A 1046 -14.05 -17.47 -39.86
C TYR A 1046 -14.90 -16.77 -38.81
N THR A 1047 -15.84 -15.92 -39.24
CA THR A 1047 -16.74 -15.16 -38.36
C THR A 1047 -18.15 -15.04 -38.94
N ILE A 1048 -19.09 -14.55 -38.14
CA ILE A 1048 -20.53 -14.50 -38.46
C ILE A 1048 -20.91 -13.12 -39.01
N LEU A 1049 -21.23 -13.07 -40.29
CA LEU A 1049 -21.74 -11.86 -40.98
C LEU A 1049 -22.99 -12.24 -41.79
N ASN A 1050 -24.09 -11.50 -41.64
CA ASN A 1050 -25.35 -11.75 -42.37
C ASN A 1050 -25.90 -13.18 -42.22
N ASN A 1051 -25.67 -13.84 -41.08
CA ASN A 1051 -25.98 -15.26 -40.82
C ASN A 1051 -25.27 -16.24 -41.79
N GLN A 1052 -24.13 -15.84 -42.34
CA GLN A 1052 -23.18 -16.70 -43.07
C GLN A 1052 -21.82 -16.69 -42.38
N GLU A 1053 -21.05 -17.76 -42.57
CA GLU A 1053 -19.64 -17.82 -42.20
C GLU A 1053 -18.81 -17.09 -43.27
N VAL A 1054 -18.12 -16.03 -42.88
CA VAL A 1054 -17.21 -15.27 -43.77
C VAL A 1054 -15.77 -15.37 -43.27
N SER A 1055 -14.84 -15.54 -44.21
CA SER A 1055 -13.41 -15.45 -43.95
C SER A 1055 -12.96 -13.99 -43.90
N ASN A 1056 -12.25 -13.61 -42.84
CA ASN A 1056 -11.61 -12.31 -42.67
C ASN A 1056 -10.27 -12.49 -41.94
N TYR A 1057 -9.57 -11.40 -41.65
CA TYR A 1057 -8.41 -11.39 -40.76
C TYR A 1057 -8.86 -10.94 -39.36
N ALA A 1058 -8.57 -11.71 -38.31
CA ALA A 1058 -8.84 -11.25 -36.95
C ALA A 1058 -7.94 -10.08 -36.57
N SER A 1059 -8.46 -9.23 -35.69
CA SER A 1059 -7.73 -8.11 -35.10
C SER A 1059 -7.02 -8.55 -33.81
N VAL A 1060 -7.64 -9.43 -33.02
CA VAL A 1060 -7.10 -9.96 -31.76
C VAL A 1060 -7.45 -11.44 -31.54
N VAL A 1061 -6.65 -12.13 -30.74
CA VAL A 1061 -6.84 -13.52 -30.28
C VAL A 1061 -6.87 -13.57 -28.75
N LEU A 1062 -7.60 -14.53 -28.18
CA LEU A 1062 -7.76 -14.70 -26.74
C LEU A 1062 -6.64 -15.56 -26.14
N VAL A 1063 -5.98 -15.08 -25.08
CA VAL A 1063 -5.00 -15.84 -24.30
C VAL A 1063 -5.39 -15.92 -22.82
N SER A 1064 -4.98 -16.98 -22.14
CA SER A 1064 -5.18 -17.24 -20.71
C SER A 1064 -3.87 -17.16 -19.91
N GLY A 1065 -3.95 -16.94 -18.59
CA GLY A 1065 -2.78 -16.89 -17.71
C GLY A 1065 -2.03 -18.22 -17.45
N TRP A 1066 -2.55 -19.36 -17.93
CA TRP A 1066 -1.87 -20.65 -17.90
C TRP A 1066 -1.37 -21.02 -19.30
N ASN A 1067 -0.09 -21.39 -19.39
CA ASN A 1067 0.60 -21.70 -20.63
C ASN A 1067 0.78 -23.21 -20.78
N SER A 1068 0.10 -23.83 -21.75
CA SER A 1068 0.43 -25.18 -22.21
C SER A 1068 1.74 -25.18 -23.01
N TYR A 1069 2.53 -26.24 -22.84
CA TYR A 1069 3.69 -26.54 -23.68
C TYR A 1069 3.58 -28.00 -24.12
N GLU A 1070 3.92 -28.27 -25.38
CA GLU A 1070 3.90 -29.58 -26.02
C GLU A 1070 5.29 -29.77 -26.67
N GLY A 1071 6.05 -30.79 -26.25
CA GLY A 1071 7.35 -31.15 -26.83
C GLY A 1071 8.61 -30.53 -26.18
N ASP A 1072 9.79 -31.01 -26.62
CA ASP A 1072 11.12 -30.74 -26.04
C ASP A 1072 11.61 -29.27 -26.13
N ASP A 1073 11.11 -28.46 -27.07
CA ASP A 1073 11.78 -27.24 -27.50
C ASP A 1073 11.29 -25.98 -26.75
N LYS A 1074 12.00 -25.65 -25.66
CA LYS A 1074 12.07 -24.32 -25.01
C LYS A 1074 10.75 -23.78 -24.42
N VAL A 1075 10.54 -24.12 -23.14
CA VAL A 1075 9.77 -23.27 -22.21
C VAL A 1075 10.25 -21.81 -22.31
N SER A 1076 9.30 -20.88 -22.51
CA SER A 1076 9.63 -19.46 -22.64
C SER A 1076 9.93 -18.79 -21.30
N PHE A 1077 10.69 -17.68 -21.33
CA PHE A 1077 11.11 -16.90 -20.15
C PHE A 1077 9.97 -16.32 -19.27
N ASN A 1078 8.69 -16.55 -19.63
CA ASN A 1078 7.51 -15.96 -18.99
C ASN A 1078 6.74 -16.94 -18.08
N GLY A 1079 7.41 -17.95 -17.51
CA GLY A 1079 6.88 -18.78 -16.43
C GLY A 1079 7.16 -18.17 -15.05
N LEU A 1080 6.28 -18.41 -14.06
CA LEU A 1080 6.53 -18.00 -12.69
C LEU A 1080 7.63 -18.88 -12.06
N ILE A 1081 8.75 -18.26 -11.70
CA ILE A 1081 9.89 -18.94 -11.06
C ILE A 1081 9.54 -19.27 -9.60
N ALA A 1082 9.72 -20.53 -9.23
CA ALA A 1082 9.57 -21.05 -7.87
C ALA A 1082 10.89 -21.04 -7.07
N GLY A 1083 12.03 -21.07 -7.76
CA GLY A 1083 13.37 -21.07 -7.17
C GLY A 1083 14.39 -21.76 -8.07
N LEU A 1084 15.43 -22.33 -7.46
CA LEU A 1084 16.37 -23.23 -8.12
C LEU A 1084 16.10 -24.68 -7.70
N SER A 1085 16.16 -25.58 -8.67
CA SER A 1085 16.13 -27.04 -8.49
C SER A 1085 17.46 -27.55 -7.91
N ARG A 1086 17.50 -28.85 -7.56
CA ARG A 1086 18.72 -29.52 -7.08
C ARG A 1086 19.90 -29.45 -8.06
N THR A 1087 19.63 -29.33 -9.36
CA THR A 1087 20.64 -29.22 -10.42
C THR A 1087 21.07 -27.77 -10.70
N ASN A 1088 20.70 -26.82 -9.83
CA ASN A 1088 20.82 -25.37 -10.05
C ASN A 1088 20.09 -24.85 -11.31
N SER A 1089 19.21 -25.65 -11.90
CA SER A 1089 18.34 -25.25 -13.01
C SER A 1089 17.14 -24.48 -12.47
N VAL A 1090 16.63 -23.49 -13.22
CA VAL A 1090 15.47 -22.70 -12.81
C VAL A 1090 14.23 -23.61 -12.72
N ALA A 1091 13.59 -23.60 -11.55
CA ALA A 1091 12.38 -24.35 -11.28
C ALA A 1091 11.15 -23.44 -11.43
N TYR A 1092 10.12 -23.91 -12.13
CA TYR A 1092 8.90 -23.15 -12.42
C TYR A 1092 7.68 -23.74 -11.70
N VAL A 1093 6.72 -22.87 -11.37
CA VAL A 1093 5.38 -23.27 -10.89
C VAL A 1093 4.56 -23.79 -12.06
N GLY A 1094 4.16 -25.06 -11.99
CA GLY A 1094 3.30 -25.67 -12.99
C GLY A 1094 2.31 -26.69 -12.41
N ARG A 1095 1.60 -27.35 -13.31
CA ARG A 1095 0.73 -28.48 -13.02
C ARG A 1095 0.78 -29.50 -14.16
N GLY A 1096 0.90 -30.77 -13.80
CA GLY A 1096 0.97 -31.91 -14.72
C GLY A 1096 -0.25 -32.80 -14.56
N TYR A 1097 -0.63 -33.52 -15.62
CA TYR A 1097 -1.78 -34.42 -15.59
C TYR A 1097 -1.42 -35.75 -14.94
N TYR A 1098 -2.07 -36.07 -13.82
CA TYR A 1098 -1.88 -37.33 -13.11
C TYR A 1098 -3.17 -37.76 -12.42
N GLY A 1099 -3.56 -39.04 -12.48
CA GLY A 1099 -4.77 -39.53 -11.82
C GLY A 1099 -6.06 -38.81 -12.26
N ALA A 1100 -6.17 -38.55 -13.57
CA ALA A 1100 -7.24 -37.80 -14.24
C ALA A 1100 -7.38 -36.30 -13.86
N GLN A 1101 -6.39 -35.72 -13.15
CA GLN A 1101 -6.44 -34.34 -12.62
C GLN A 1101 -5.11 -33.58 -12.81
N PHE A 1102 -5.16 -32.25 -12.94
CA PHE A 1102 -3.99 -31.38 -13.05
C PHE A 1102 -3.45 -31.01 -11.65
N MET A 1103 -2.57 -31.86 -11.14
CA MET A 1103 -1.93 -31.64 -9.84
C MET A 1103 -0.80 -30.61 -9.92
N PRO A 1104 -0.63 -29.73 -8.92
CA PRO A 1104 0.48 -28.79 -8.89
C PRO A 1104 1.80 -29.53 -8.70
N GLY A 1105 2.84 -29.06 -9.37
CA GLY A 1105 4.16 -29.69 -9.38
C GLY A 1105 5.28 -28.73 -9.78
N ARG A 1106 6.52 -29.20 -9.63
CA ARG A 1106 7.73 -28.47 -10.03
C ARG A 1106 8.10 -28.83 -11.45
N ILE A 1107 8.43 -27.83 -12.27
CA ILE A 1107 8.99 -28.05 -13.61
C ILE A 1107 10.44 -27.63 -13.59
N ASP A 1108 11.33 -28.60 -13.80
CA ASP A 1108 12.78 -28.39 -13.90
C ASP A 1108 13.18 -28.44 -15.37
N ILE A 1109 13.67 -27.32 -15.93
CA ILE A 1109 14.22 -27.33 -17.29
C ILE A 1109 15.66 -27.83 -17.22
N THR A 1110 15.85 -29.12 -17.52
CA THR A 1110 17.17 -29.72 -17.74
C THR A 1110 17.25 -30.31 -19.15
N PRO A 1111 18.34 -30.11 -19.92
CA PRO A 1111 18.46 -30.70 -21.25
C PRO A 1111 18.36 -32.22 -21.21
N GLY A 1112 17.32 -32.77 -21.86
CA GLY A 1112 17.01 -34.20 -21.86
C GLY A 1112 16.15 -34.71 -20.69
N SER A 1113 15.67 -33.84 -19.79
CA SER A 1113 14.80 -34.23 -18.66
C SER A 1113 13.86 -33.11 -18.17
N ALA A 1114 13.22 -32.41 -19.10
CA ALA A 1114 12.08 -31.55 -18.78
C ALA A 1114 10.81 -32.39 -18.54
N GLY A 1115 9.92 -31.91 -17.67
CA GLY A 1115 8.70 -32.61 -17.23
C GLY A 1115 8.17 -32.02 -15.93
N THR A 1116 6.94 -32.36 -15.53
CA THR A 1116 6.38 -31.88 -14.25
C THR A 1116 6.49 -32.95 -13.17
N TYR A 1117 7.28 -32.67 -12.14
CA TYR A 1117 7.40 -33.47 -10.95
C TYR A 1117 6.20 -33.19 -10.03
N VAL A 1118 5.25 -34.13 -10.01
CA VAL A 1118 4.04 -34.14 -9.17
C VAL A 1118 4.25 -35.11 -8.01
N SER A 1119 4.05 -34.66 -6.78
CA SER A 1119 4.01 -35.55 -5.62
C SER A 1119 2.62 -36.17 -5.46
N TYR A 1120 2.47 -37.45 -5.13
CA TYR A 1120 1.17 -38.03 -4.75
C TYR A 1120 1.33 -39.35 -3.99
N ALA A 1121 0.62 -39.48 -2.87
CA ALA A 1121 0.49 -40.72 -2.09
C ALA A 1121 1.82 -41.36 -1.65
N GLY A 1122 2.84 -40.54 -1.37
CA GLY A 1122 4.20 -40.98 -1.01
C GLY A 1122 5.20 -40.96 -2.17
N GLU A 1123 4.72 -40.96 -3.41
CA GLU A 1123 5.54 -41.13 -4.62
C GLU A 1123 5.67 -39.81 -5.42
N VAL A 1124 6.57 -39.83 -6.40
CA VAL A 1124 6.86 -38.69 -7.29
C VAL A 1124 6.70 -39.12 -8.73
N PHE A 1125 5.65 -38.61 -9.36
CA PHE A 1125 5.31 -38.87 -10.75
C PHE A 1125 5.89 -37.77 -11.63
N VAL A 1126 6.62 -38.15 -12.68
CA VAL A 1126 7.02 -37.23 -13.74
C VAL A 1126 5.93 -37.27 -14.80
N SER A 1127 5.11 -36.22 -14.86
CA SER A 1127 4.19 -36.00 -15.98
C SER A 1127 5.03 -35.85 -17.26
N PRO A 1128 4.78 -36.63 -18.33
CA PRO A 1128 5.52 -36.54 -19.57
C PRO A 1128 5.32 -35.17 -20.25
N LEU A 1129 6.15 -34.89 -21.25
CA LEU A 1129 6.32 -33.57 -21.88
C LEU A 1129 5.06 -33.01 -22.57
N ASP A 1130 4.07 -33.84 -22.85
CA ASP A 1130 2.91 -33.47 -23.65
C ASP A 1130 1.75 -32.91 -22.82
N ASP A 1131 1.73 -33.17 -21.50
CA ASP A 1131 0.60 -32.94 -20.59
C ASP A 1131 0.94 -32.04 -19.39
N TYR A 1132 1.55 -30.87 -19.63
CA TYR A 1132 1.82 -29.91 -18.55
C TYR A 1132 1.57 -28.43 -18.87
N LEU A 1133 1.21 -27.69 -17.82
CA LEU A 1133 0.83 -26.28 -17.86
C LEU A 1133 1.69 -25.47 -16.88
N ILE A 1134 2.37 -24.43 -17.38
CA ILE A 1134 3.14 -23.49 -16.56
C ILE A 1134 2.28 -22.27 -16.21
N LEU A 1135 2.35 -21.82 -14.97
CA LEU A 1135 1.75 -20.54 -14.57
C LEU A 1135 2.55 -19.39 -15.18
N SER A 1136 1.91 -18.46 -15.88
CA SER A 1136 2.64 -17.33 -16.47
C SER A 1136 2.99 -16.26 -15.43
N SER A 1137 4.20 -15.69 -15.55
CA SER A 1137 4.65 -14.51 -14.80
C SER A 1137 3.83 -13.24 -15.11
N ASN A 1138 2.91 -13.30 -16.09
CA ASN A 1138 1.95 -12.22 -16.38
C ASN A 1138 0.86 -12.08 -15.30
N CYS A 1139 0.64 -13.10 -14.46
CA CYS A 1139 -0.24 -13.01 -13.29
C CYS A 1139 0.47 -12.28 -12.13
N VAL A 1140 -0.25 -11.36 -11.45
CA VAL A 1140 0.28 -10.64 -10.28
C VAL A 1140 0.25 -11.56 -9.06
N CYS A 1141 1.26 -12.44 -8.98
CA CYS A 1141 1.38 -13.43 -7.91
C CYS A 1141 2.51 -13.08 -6.93
N SER A 1142 2.25 -13.26 -5.64
CA SER A 1142 3.18 -13.02 -4.54
C SER A 1142 3.23 -14.22 -3.60
N TRP A 1143 4.42 -14.49 -3.06
CA TRP A 1143 4.61 -15.47 -2.00
C TRP A 1143 4.39 -14.80 -0.65
N VAL A 1144 3.39 -15.25 0.12
CA VAL A 1144 3.05 -14.70 1.45
C VAL A 1144 3.27 -15.74 2.54
N PRO A 1145 3.68 -15.38 3.77
CA PRO A 1145 3.93 -16.34 4.85
C PRO A 1145 2.74 -17.28 5.12
N ALA A 1146 3.03 -18.57 5.27
CA ALA A 1146 2.03 -19.63 5.40
C ALA A 1146 1.40 -19.67 6.82
N ASN A 1147 0.60 -18.65 7.16
CA ASN A 1147 -0.12 -18.56 8.43
C ASN A 1147 -1.65 -18.57 8.23
N VAL A 1148 -2.40 -18.75 9.33
CA VAL A 1148 -3.88 -18.88 9.32
C VAL A 1148 -4.57 -17.69 8.64
N ALA A 1149 -4.08 -16.47 8.84
CA ALA A 1149 -4.64 -15.26 8.23
C ALA A 1149 -4.34 -15.16 6.73
N ALA A 1150 -3.18 -15.66 6.28
CA ALA A 1150 -2.86 -15.80 4.85
C ALA A 1150 -3.74 -16.86 4.17
N LEU A 1151 -4.05 -17.96 4.86
CA LEU A 1151 -4.94 -19.02 4.37
C LEU A 1151 -6.43 -18.58 4.25
N SER A 1152 -6.80 -17.43 4.82
CA SER A 1152 -8.10 -16.78 4.61
C SER A 1152 -8.12 -15.68 3.54
N ARG A 1153 -7.00 -15.41 2.84
CA ARG A 1153 -6.96 -14.32 1.84
C ARG A 1153 -7.68 -14.68 0.52
N PRO A 1154 -8.36 -13.70 -0.12
CA PRO A 1154 -8.66 -13.77 -1.54
C PRO A 1154 -7.38 -13.98 -2.38
N GLY A 1155 -7.51 -14.58 -3.56
CA GLY A 1155 -6.40 -14.79 -4.49
C GLY A 1155 -5.50 -16.01 -4.23
N LEU A 1156 -5.73 -16.78 -3.15
CA LEU A 1156 -5.02 -18.04 -2.91
C LEU A 1156 -5.12 -18.98 -4.13
N MET A 1157 -3.98 -19.38 -4.69
CA MET A 1157 -3.97 -20.27 -5.84
C MET A 1157 -4.38 -21.69 -5.44
N ARG A 1158 -5.52 -22.12 -5.98
CA ARG A 1158 -5.99 -23.51 -5.96
C ARG A 1158 -5.83 -24.11 -7.34
N THR A 1159 -5.34 -25.36 -7.44
CA THR A 1159 -5.67 -26.20 -8.60
C THR A 1159 -7.07 -26.79 -8.40
N THR A 1160 -7.82 -26.97 -9.49
CA THR A 1160 -9.26 -27.29 -9.40
C THR A 1160 -9.74 -28.21 -10.53
N ASP A 1161 -10.14 -29.42 -10.15
CA ASP A 1161 -10.81 -30.42 -10.98
C ASP A 1161 -11.73 -31.28 -10.08
N ASN A 1162 -12.85 -30.66 -9.69
CA ASN A 1162 -14.08 -31.25 -9.14
C ASN A 1162 -14.02 -32.08 -7.83
N THR A 1163 -12.85 -32.58 -7.40
CA THR A 1163 -12.75 -33.60 -6.34
C THR A 1163 -11.88 -33.16 -5.17
N TYR A 1164 -10.75 -32.50 -5.45
CA TYR A 1164 -9.82 -32.00 -4.45
C TYR A 1164 -9.36 -30.58 -4.80
N HIS A 1165 -9.14 -29.75 -3.79
CA HIS A 1165 -8.45 -28.47 -3.94
C HIS A 1165 -7.07 -28.56 -3.30
N PHE A 1166 -6.03 -28.33 -4.10
CA PHE A 1166 -4.66 -28.22 -3.60
C PHE A 1166 -4.23 -26.76 -3.62
N LEU A 1167 -3.66 -26.27 -2.51
CA LEU A 1167 -2.97 -24.97 -2.46
C LEU A 1167 -1.52 -25.14 -2.89
N VAL A 1168 -0.94 -24.11 -3.52
CA VAL A 1168 0.48 -24.06 -3.90
C VAL A 1168 1.29 -23.28 -2.86
N GLY A 1169 2.38 -23.86 -2.38
CA GLY A 1169 3.29 -23.22 -1.42
C GLY A 1169 4.74 -23.65 -1.60
N LEU A 1170 5.68 -22.95 -0.97
CA LEU A 1170 7.10 -23.31 -0.98
C LEU A 1170 7.54 -23.80 0.41
N VAL A 1171 8.23 -24.93 0.43
CA VAL A 1171 8.99 -25.45 1.58
C VAL A 1171 10.46 -25.15 1.34
N ASN A 1172 11.12 -24.51 2.30
CA ASN A 1172 12.56 -24.35 2.28
C ASN A 1172 13.22 -25.65 2.78
N ILE A 1173 14.04 -26.29 1.95
CA ILE A 1173 14.69 -27.59 2.25
C ILE A 1173 16.13 -27.40 2.75
N SER A 1174 16.83 -26.37 2.24
CA SER A 1174 18.14 -25.95 2.75
C SER A 1174 18.28 -24.43 2.62
N SER A 1175 19.43 -23.87 2.99
CA SER A 1175 19.76 -22.46 2.73
C SER A 1175 19.82 -22.09 1.23
N THR A 1176 19.79 -23.06 0.32
CA THR A 1176 19.91 -22.86 -1.14
C THR A 1176 18.85 -23.59 -1.97
N GLN A 1177 17.99 -24.41 -1.36
CA GLN A 1177 17.03 -25.27 -2.08
C GLN A 1177 15.61 -25.08 -1.57
N ILE A 1178 14.73 -24.74 -2.51
CA ILE A 1178 13.30 -24.53 -2.29
C ILE A 1178 12.54 -25.58 -3.11
N ALA A 1179 11.54 -26.22 -2.52
CA ALA A 1179 10.66 -27.14 -3.23
C ALA A 1179 9.22 -26.64 -3.23
N ILE A 1180 8.55 -26.83 -4.38
CA ILE A 1180 7.11 -26.66 -4.47
C ILE A 1180 6.44 -27.75 -3.63
N SER A 1181 5.43 -27.33 -2.87
CA SER A 1181 4.67 -28.13 -1.94
C SER A 1181 3.19 -27.89 -2.14
N LYS A 1182 2.38 -28.88 -1.76
CA LYS A 1182 0.93 -28.79 -1.81
C LYS A 1182 0.28 -29.28 -0.52
N VAL A 1183 -0.87 -28.71 -0.19
CA VAL A 1183 -1.74 -29.17 0.91
C VAL A 1183 -3.16 -29.30 0.37
N ARG A 1184 -3.90 -30.33 0.80
CA ARG A 1184 -5.34 -30.42 0.51
C ARG A 1184 -6.09 -29.37 1.34
N SER A 1185 -7.17 -28.81 0.81
CA SER A 1185 -8.03 -27.88 1.55
C SER A 1185 -8.78 -28.47 2.76
N SER A 1186 -8.57 -29.75 3.07
CA SER A 1186 -9.00 -30.43 4.31
C SER A 1186 -7.85 -30.58 5.33
N ASP A 1187 -6.61 -30.66 4.86
CA ASP A 1187 -5.46 -31.24 5.59
C ASP A 1187 -4.45 -30.15 6.01
N PHE A 1188 -4.95 -28.97 6.41
CA PHE A 1188 -4.22 -27.69 6.53
C PHE A 1188 -2.86 -27.70 7.27
N TYR A 1189 -2.55 -28.74 8.03
CA TYR A 1189 -1.33 -28.89 8.83
C TYR A 1189 -0.22 -29.72 8.16
N GLN A 1190 -0.46 -30.36 7.01
CA GLN A 1190 0.54 -31.21 6.34
C GLN A 1190 0.76 -30.79 4.88
N TRP A 1191 1.92 -30.19 4.60
CA TRP A 1191 2.35 -29.87 3.25
C TRP A 1191 3.21 -30.99 2.70
N TYR A 1192 2.80 -31.54 1.56
CA TYR A 1192 3.52 -32.58 0.85
C TYR A 1192 4.48 -31.93 -0.15
N THR A 1193 5.75 -32.33 -0.14
CA THR A 1193 6.79 -31.75 -1.01
C THR A 1193 7.80 -32.78 -1.49
N ILE A 1194 8.51 -32.47 -2.58
CA ILE A 1194 9.38 -33.42 -3.29
C ILE A 1194 10.83 -33.27 -2.84
N LEU A 1195 11.37 -34.32 -2.20
CA LEU A 1195 12.79 -34.44 -1.88
C LEU A 1195 13.30 -35.84 -2.22
N ASN A 1196 14.44 -35.92 -2.92
CA ASN A 1196 15.07 -37.20 -3.33
C ASN A 1196 14.12 -38.16 -4.08
N ASN A 1197 13.20 -37.64 -4.89
CA ASN A 1197 12.14 -38.38 -5.59
C ASN A 1197 11.17 -39.14 -4.67
N GLN A 1198 11.00 -38.68 -3.43
CA GLN A 1198 9.96 -39.12 -2.50
C GLN A 1198 9.09 -37.92 -2.08
N GLU A 1199 7.82 -38.17 -1.77
CA GLU A 1199 6.92 -37.19 -1.17
C GLU A 1199 7.13 -37.17 0.35
N ILE A 1200 7.59 -36.04 0.90
CA ILE A 1200 7.79 -35.84 2.34
C ILE A 1200 6.77 -34.85 2.90
N SER A 1201 6.28 -35.09 4.12
CA SER A 1201 5.44 -34.15 4.86
C SER A 1201 6.30 -33.12 5.59
N ASN A 1202 6.02 -31.84 5.39
CA ASN A 1202 6.68 -30.72 6.05
C ASN A 1202 5.67 -29.57 6.28
N TYR A 1203 6.13 -28.40 6.73
CA TYR A 1203 5.37 -27.17 6.80
C TYR A 1203 5.86 -26.19 5.72
N ALA A 1204 4.97 -25.67 4.88
CA ALA A 1204 5.34 -24.60 3.95
C ALA A 1204 5.74 -23.34 4.71
N SER A 1205 6.71 -22.60 4.16
CA SER A 1205 7.15 -21.31 4.68
C SER A 1205 6.29 -20.17 4.11
N VAL A 1206 5.88 -20.31 2.84
CA VAL A 1206 5.04 -19.34 2.11
C VAL A 1206 4.03 -20.04 1.21
N VAL A 1207 2.90 -19.37 0.94
CA VAL A 1207 1.84 -19.79 0.01
C VAL A 1207 1.71 -18.80 -1.15
N LEU A 1208 1.23 -19.27 -2.30
CA LEU A 1208 1.05 -18.43 -3.49
C LEU A 1208 -0.31 -17.73 -3.47
N VAL A 1209 -0.31 -16.40 -3.45
CA VAL A 1209 -1.49 -15.56 -3.60
C VAL A 1209 -1.34 -14.73 -4.87
N CYS A 1210 -2.27 -14.92 -5.80
CA CYS A 1210 -2.37 -14.15 -7.03
C CYS A 1210 -3.54 -13.16 -6.93
N GLU A 1211 -3.23 -11.87 -7.06
CA GLU A 1211 -4.24 -10.82 -7.11
C GLU A 1211 -5.03 -10.94 -8.43
N THR A 1212 -6.36 -10.91 -8.32
CA THR A 1212 -7.24 -10.71 -9.48
C THR A 1212 -7.19 -9.23 -9.86
N PRO A 1213 -6.73 -8.86 -11.07
CA PRO A 1213 -6.77 -7.49 -11.56
C PRO A 1213 -8.21 -7.04 -11.90
#